data_AF-A0A819MM02-F1
#
_entry.id   AF-A0A819MM02-F1
#
_cell.length_a   1.000
_cell.length_b   1.000
_cell.length_c   1.000
_cell.angle_alpha   90.00
_cell.angle_beta   90.00
_cell.angle_gamma   90.00
#
_symmetry.space_group_name_H-M   'P 1'
#
loop_
_entity.id
_entity.type
_entity.pdbx_description
1 polymer ?
#
loop_
_entity_poly.entity_id
_entity_poly.type
_entity_poly.pdbx_seq_one_letter_code
_entity_poly.pdbx_strand_id
1 'polypeptide(L)'
;MKSEVSTFISFLFFKDPYNRRLIWTIIRKMKEAGKCIILTTHFLQEADVLSDRIAIMSHGCLQANGTPAFLKNQLDFEYRLFIEKNETYQNERITAFIQRYIPMIALERESISEMIFGIRRTESKYIGKLIHALDEQSKDVGIESYGLSMTTIEEVFLKLIQEDEQGKTNYQSQTQTRLDLANKIFRAEYEYEQGARRFCCRIYALLIKRWHVLRRQYAFLFVFFLIPILLEILIVSIFPSPQDIQASLVQNNRVKNAQVTLLPSIYNPHTIVIYSNDSTMTARIRFLDYIQNTSATIDELSTNNVIQYVTDECSTNEQFFVNKYQMGFAFYKNLTTSLIFDSYFSTVNYHAMATSLSVASTNLFQFYANSSAKKIITTNQPIITPTTAYTALQRFFELIYCFDTIPLALFNFLNSILAALFISILIVPSIQERINHSKDLQLLTNLTKKTYWFSNITFDLLACFLLCSLLTIIVRIGSVANPNVQSEVHIYINSEQMGYFFLMITMYSLASLPLIYVYSFSPRSELIGFINFLVVNFVACFFDTVLAFIALFSQRQSTSTTRVARLTSIVNLIRWVIAVFFPCVNYKRALFNIRLKSNQECISAVNSLMLTNDSATESWMSTHESGIGIQFIIFCIQIFVWSMILILIESGTNIKLGCRRCCNCENDLAETDTRSPLGDVEGAIPQQWNDAHLDEDVRNERRLLREETNLSASSVILVRDLAKRFKKRKEKSLHRRIFTAVDHLNFHVTQRSCFGLLGTYIIRANGAGKTTTFRMLINDLKPTSGEIIINGKDINKKERDLDIGFCPQFDWLINDLTVIEILLLFARLKGLKWSEIPTMCNHMIELFGLDIYETRKIQNLSGGNKRKVSAALAFIANPSLVLLDEPTTGLDAAAKRKLWDVIRAARDAGLTIILTSHSMEECEALCTKIGIMKLGQLMCLGNLQRLKNRFGHGYAVQVKLPLRDIEIFKQELMLTLPGVQIDEQHNGILFCTVPFSSISPAQNYASSNSLRLAHVFDLFHKKKEEKSIESYSITQTTLEQIFIHLSGEDQYINTDEKK
;
A
#
# COMPACT_ATOMS: atom_id res chain seq x y z
N MET A 1 7.99 0.54 11.90
CA MET A 1 9.45 0.25 11.94
C MET A 1 9.96 -0.21 13.30
N LYS A 2 10.05 0.59 14.38
CA LYS A 2 10.62 0.08 15.67
C LYS A 2 9.77 -0.99 16.37
N SER A 3 8.43 -0.94 16.28
CA SER A 3 7.56 -2.00 16.81
C SER A 3 7.61 -3.27 15.95
N GLU A 4 7.50 -3.15 14.63
CA GLU A 4 7.56 -4.30 13.70
C GLU A 4 8.89 -5.03 13.75
N VAL A 5 10.02 -4.32 13.88
CA VAL A 5 11.35 -4.96 14.01
C VAL A 5 11.49 -5.70 15.33
N SER A 6 10.91 -5.18 16.42
CA SER A 6 10.87 -5.89 17.71
C SER A 6 10.01 -7.15 17.63
N THR A 7 8.84 -7.09 17.00
CA THR A 7 7.99 -8.27 16.78
C THR A 7 8.69 -9.27 15.86
N PHE A 8 9.36 -8.82 14.81
CA PHE A 8 10.06 -9.68 13.84
C PHE A 8 11.23 -10.44 14.46
N ILE A 9 12.01 -9.81 15.34
CA ILE A 9 13.11 -10.46 16.06
C ILE A 9 12.55 -11.49 17.05
N SER A 10 11.52 -11.16 17.85
CA SER A 10 10.87 -12.14 18.74
C SER A 10 10.23 -13.30 17.97
N PHE A 11 9.65 -13.06 16.79
CA PHE A 11 8.99 -14.08 15.97
C PHE A 11 9.99 -15.05 15.31
N LEU A 12 11.17 -14.55 14.92
CA LEU A 12 12.24 -15.36 14.32
C LEU A 12 12.92 -16.30 15.32
N PHE A 13 13.12 -15.86 16.57
CA PHE A 13 13.71 -16.70 17.61
C PHE A 13 12.88 -17.95 17.93
N PHE A 14 11.55 -17.89 17.78
CA PHE A 14 10.66 -19.02 18.07
C PHE A 14 10.38 -19.95 16.89
N LYS A 15 10.62 -19.54 15.63
CA LYS A 15 10.36 -20.38 14.44
C LYS A 15 11.46 -21.39 14.12
N ASP A 16 12.68 -21.15 14.58
CA ASP A 16 13.82 -22.02 14.31
C ASP A 16 13.95 -23.10 15.40
N PRO A 17 13.85 -24.40 15.05
CA PRO A 17 13.98 -25.51 16.01
C PRO A 17 15.25 -25.42 16.87
N TYR A 18 16.36 -24.97 16.28
CA TYR A 18 17.63 -24.86 16.99
C TYR A 18 17.61 -23.77 18.07
N ASN A 19 17.18 -22.55 17.71
CA ASN A 19 17.05 -21.44 18.65
C ASN A 19 16.03 -21.73 19.75
N ARG A 20 14.94 -22.43 19.39
CA ARG A 20 13.93 -22.87 20.36
C ARG A 20 14.54 -23.82 21.39
N ARG A 21 15.31 -24.83 20.96
CA ARG A 21 16.01 -25.75 21.88
C ARG A 21 17.02 -25.03 22.77
N LEU A 22 17.73 -24.02 22.26
CA LEU A 22 18.65 -23.22 23.07
C LEU A 22 17.91 -22.46 24.19
N ILE A 23 16.74 -21.89 23.91
CA ILE A 23 15.86 -21.28 24.92
C ILE A 23 15.39 -22.34 25.93
N TRP A 24 15.00 -23.53 25.45
CA TRP A 24 14.59 -24.64 26.32
C TRP A 24 15.69 -25.03 27.31
N THR A 25 16.94 -25.13 26.85
CA THR A 25 18.10 -25.39 27.71
C THR A 25 18.27 -24.29 28.76
N ILE A 26 18.07 -23.02 28.41
CA ILE A 26 18.15 -21.89 29.37
C ILE A 26 17.05 -21.99 30.41
N ILE A 27 15.80 -22.22 30.00
CA ILE A 27 14.65 -22.38 30.90
C ILE A 27 14.89 -23.54 31.87
N ARG A 28 15.41 -24.67 31.36
CA ARG A 28 15.77 -25.83 32.19
C ARG A 28 16.87 -25.49 33.21
N LYS A 29 17.95 -24.82 32.80
CA LYS A 29 19.01 -24.37 33.73
C LYS A 29 18.49 -23.42 34.82
N MET A 30 17.57 -22.53 34.47
CA MET A 30 16.94 -21.63 35.45
C MET A 30 16.06 -22.38 36.44
N LYS A 31 15.33 -23.40 35.96
CA LYS A 31 14.53 -24.30 36.80
C LYS A 31 15.42 -25.12 37.74
N GLU A 32 16.53 -25.67 37.26
CA GLU A 32 17.53 -26.39 38.08
C GLU A 32 18.14 -25.49 39.17
N ALA A 33 18.29 -24.19 38.88
CA ALA A 33 18.68 -23.19 39.87
C ALA A 33 17.57 -22.84 40.89
N GLY A 34 16.45 -23.56 40.90
CA GLY A 34 15.35 -23.42 41.86
C GLY A 34 14.35 -22.31 41.56
N LYS A 35 14.34 -21.74 40.34
CA LYS A 35 13.38 -20.68 39.97
C LYS A 35 12.04 -21.27 39.53
N CYS A 36 10.94 -20.69 40.03
CA CYS A 36 9.59 -20.95 39.51
C CYS A 36 9.38 -20.16 38.21
N ILE A 37 8.98 -20.84 37.15
CA ILE A 37 8.78 -20.25 35.82
C ILE A 37 7.36 -20.58 35.38
N ILE A 38 6.56 -19.55 35.12
CA ILE A 38 5.27 -19.67 34.46
C ILE A 38 5.46 -19.22 33.01
N LEU A 39 5.14 -20.09 32.07
CA LEU A 39 5.21 -19.80 30.64
C LEU A 39 3.85 -20.05 29.99
N THR A 40 3.48 -19.19 29.06
CA THR A 40 2.34 -19.37 28.17
C THR A 40 2.88 -19.65 26.77
N THR A 41 2.33 -20.65 26.08
CA THR A 41 2.80 -21.03 24.75
C THR A 41 1.65 -21.48 23.87
N HIS A 42 1.78 -21.23 22.57
CA HIS A 42 0.91 -21.77 21.53
C HIS A 42 1.46 -23.10 20.95
N PHE A 43 2.71 -23.45 21.23
CA PHE A 43 3.32 -24.71 20.79
C PHE A 43 3.19 -25.75 21.91
N LEU A 44 2.27 -26.69 21.74
CA LEU A 44 1.96 -27.67 22.79
C LEU A 44 3.13 -28.62 23.09
N GLN A 45 4.06 -28.80 22.16
CA GLN A 45 5.34 -29.47 22.39
C GLN A 45 6.22 -28.74 23.43
N GLU A 46 6.24 -27.40 23.44
CA GLU A 46 7.00 -26.62 24.43
C GLU A 46 6.46 -26.88 25.84
N ALA A 47 5.13 -26.93 25.97
CA ALA A 47 4.47 -27.28 27.21
C ALA A 47 4.81 -28.73 27.63
N ASP A 48 4.74 -29.68 26.72
CA ASP A 48 5.04 -31.10 26.98
C ASP A 48 6.48 -31.31 27.49
N VAL A 49 7.46 -30.59 26.91
CA VAL A 49 8.88 -30.77 27.21
C VAL A 49 9.38 -29.97 28.41
N LEU A 50 8.88 -28.74 28.63
CA LEU A 50 9.42 -27.83 29.65
C LEU A 50 8.68 -27.86 30.99
N SER A 51 7.39 -28.21 30.99
CA SER A 51 6.53 -27.99 32.15
C SER A 51 6.45 -29.20 33.07
N ASP A 52 6.40 -28.95 34.38
CA ASP A 52 6.04 -29.99 35.37
C ASP A 52 4.53 -30.22 35.41
N ARG A 53 3.76 -29.15 35.17
CA ARG A 53 2.30 -29.15 35.13
C ARG A 53 1.82 -28.25 34.00
N ILE A 54 0.74 -28.69 33.36
CA ILE A 54 0.08 -27.98 32.28
C ILE A 54 -1.31 -27.61 32.75
N ALA A 55 -1.67 -26.36 32.49
CA ALA A 55 -2.99 -25.80 32.71
C ALA A 55 -3.57 -25.43 31.34
N ILE A 56 -4.72 -26.02 30.98
CA ILE A 56 -5.44 -25.73 29.74
C ILE A 56 -6.62 -24.83 30.10
N MET A 57 -6.68 -23.65 29.50
CA MET A 57 -7.76 -22.69 29.70
C MET A 57 -8.62 -22.55 28.44
N SER A 58 -9.93 -22.42 28.63
CA SER A 58 -10.92 -22.19 27.59
C SER A 58 -11.98 -21.22 28.13
N HIS A 59 -12.40 -20.23 27.33
CA HIS A 59 -13.41 -19.22 27.71
C HIS A 59 -13.19 -18.51 29.06
N GLY A 60 -11.93 -18.34 29.49
CA GLY A 60 -11.60 -17.70 30.77
C GLY A 60 -11.68 -18.64 31.98
N CYS A 61 -11.98 -19.92 31.76
CA CYS A 61 -12.01 -20.97 32.79
C CYS A 61 -10.86 -21.96 32.59
N LEU A 62 -10.39 -22.57 33.68
CA LEU A 62 -9.40 -23.65 33.64
C LEU A 62 -10.11 -24.99 33.41
N GLN A 63 -9.85 -25.63 32.28
CA GLN A 63 -10.51 -26.89 31.89
C GLN A 63 -9.76 -28.12 32.37
N ALA A 64 -8.44 -28.13 32.23
CA ALA A 64 -7.62 -29.24 32.66
C ALA A 64 -6.35 -28.76 33.36
N ASN A 65 -5.93 -29.50 34.38
CA ASN A 65 -4.70 -29.25 35.11
C ASN A 65 -4.09 -30.56 35.56
N GLY A 66 -2.83 -30.79 35.18
CA GLY A 66 -2.12 -31.99 35.60
C GLY A 66 -0.71 -32.04 35.03
N THR A 67 0.01 -33.12 35.31
CA THR A 67 1.28 -33.38 34.63
C THR A 67 1.02 -33.77 33.16
N PRO A 68 1.98 -33.55 32.25
CA PRO A 68 1.91 -34.02 30.86
C PRO A 68 1.41 -35.47 30.72
N ALA A 69 1.97 -36.38 31.51
CA ALA A 69 1.59 -37.80 31.49
C ALA A 69 0.15 -38.04 32.00
N PHE A 70 -0.28 -37.32 33.05
CA PHE A 70 -1.64 -37.43 33.56
C PHE A 70 -2.67 -37.01 32.51
N LEU A 71 -2.42 -35.91 31.81
CA LEU A 71 -3.30 -35.40 30.76
C LEU A 71 -3.39 -36.35 29.56
N LYS A 72 -2.25 -36.91 29.10
CA LYS A 72 -2.24 -37.91 28.03
C LYS A 72 -2.99 -39.20 28.41
N ASN A 73 -2.95 -39.60 29.68
CA ASN A 73 -3.66 -40.78 30.17
C ASN A 73 -5.19 -40.65 30.13
N GLN A 74 -5.75 -39.45 29.92
CA GLN A 74 -7.20 -39.25 29.76
C GLN A 74 -7.70 -39.55 28.34
N LEU A 75 -6.80 -39.84 27.39
CA LEU A 75 -7.13 -40.27 26.03
C LEU A 75 -7.27 -41.79 25.95
N ASP A 76 -8.12 -42.25 25.02
CA ASP A 76 -8.41 -43.68 24.81
C ASP A 76 -7.27 -44.45 24.14
N PHE A 77 -6.41 -43.74 23.39
CA PHE A 77 -5.30 -44.30 22.62
C PHE A 77 -3.94 -43.85 23.20
N GLU A 78 -3.00 -44.80 23.31
CA GLU A 78 -1.64 -44.52 23.79
C GLU A 78 -0.66 -44.39 22.61
N TYR A 79 -0.87 -45.17 21.56
CA TYR A 79 -0.06 -45.16 20.34
C TYR A 79 -0.96 -45.10 19.10
N ARG A 80 -0.41 -44.53 18.02
CA ARG A 80 -0.97 -44.60 16.68
C ARG A 80 0.02 -45.26 15.74
N LEU A 81 -0.48 -46.23 14.99
CA LEU A 81 0.25 -46.94 13.96
C LEU A 81 -0.09 -46.33 12.60
N PHE A 82 0.93 -45.81 11.92
CA PHE A 82 0.87 -45.30 10.56
C PHE A 82 1.34 -46.40 9.63
N ILE A 83 0.56 -46.65 8.57
CA ILE A 83 0.86 -47.66 7.56
C ILE A 83 0.78 -47.00 6.20
N GLU A 84 1.87 -47.09 5.45
CA GLU A 84 1.92 -46.69 4.05
C GLU A 84 1.64 -47.91 3.18
N LYS A 85 0.72 -47.78 2.23
CA LYS A 85 0.23 -48.89 1.41
C LYS A 85 0.60 -48.68 -0.06
N ASN A 86 0.86 -49.78 -0.75
CA ASN A 86 1.03 -49.77 -2.20
C ASN A 86 -0.32 -49.54 -2.91
N GLU A 87 -0.32 -48.74 -3.98
CA GLU A 87 -1.53 -48.36 -4.74
C GLU A 87 -2.31 -49.54 -5.33
N THR A 88 -1.69 -50.72 -5.44
CA THR A 88 -2.28 -51.92 -6.05
C THR A 88 -3.02 -52.85 -5.09
N TYR A 89 -2.94 -52.65 -3.77
CA TYR A 89 -3.45 -53.61 -2.77
C TYR A 89 -4.74 -53.15 -2.08
N GLN A 90 -5.63 -54.11 -1.77
CA GLN A 90 -6.92 -53.85 -1.12
C GLN A 90 -6.78 -53.58 0.38
N ASN A 91 -7.42 -52.50 0.82
CA ASN A 91 -7.48 -52.00 2.20
C ASN A 91 -7.93 -53.05 3.23
N GLU A 92 -8.93 -53.85 2.87
CA GLU A 92 -9.50 -54.88 3.75
C GLU A 92 -8.45 -55.92 4.16
N ARG A 93 -7.49 -56.22 3.28
CA ARG A 93 -6.44 -57.20 3.54
C ARG A 93 -5.43 -56.71 4.59
N ILE A 94 -5.09 -55.42 4.54
CA ILE A 94 -4.20 -54.77 5.52
C ILE A 94 -4.90 -54.71 6.88
N THR A 95 -6.16 -54.27 6.91
CA THR A 95 -6.94 -54.19 8.14
C THR A 95 -7.14 -55.56 8.79
N ALA A 96 -7.46 -56.60 8.01
CA ALA A 96 -7.60 -57.97 8.50
C ALA A 96 -6.28 -58.53 9.05
N PHE A 97 -5.15 -58.20 8.42
CA PHE A 97 -3.82 -58.58 8.91
C PHE A 97 -3.53 -58.02 10.30
N ILE A 98 -3.83 -56.73 10.53
CA ILE A 98 -3.59 -56.08 11.82
C ILE A 98 -4.56 -56.57 12.88
N GLN A 99 -5.84 -56.76 12.51
CA GLN A 99 -6.88 -57.29 13.41
C GLN A 99 -6.58 -58.71 13.90
N ARG A 100 -5.77 -59.49 13.18
CA ARG A 100 -5.29 -60.80 13.65
C ARG A 100 -4.49 -60.71 14.95
N TYR A 101 -3.79 -59.60 15.17
CA TYR A 101 -2.97 -59.39 16.36
C TYR A 101 -3.67 -58.51 17.40
N ILE A 102 -4.39 -57.48 16.96
CA ILE A 102 -5.15 -56.58 17.83
C ILE A 102 -6.63 -56.58 17.37
N PRO A 103 -7.49 -57.45 17.95
CA PRO A 103 -8.84 -57.68 17.44
C PRO A 103 -9.78 -56.45 17.46
N MET A 104 -9.56 -55.52 18.40
CA MET A 104 -10.38 -54.31 18.58
C MET A 104 -9.64 -53.03 18.14
N ILE A 105 -8.69 -53.13 17.21
CA ILE A 105 -7.96 -51.95 16.73
C ILE A 105 -8.90 -50.98 16.01
N ALA A 106 -8.86 -49.70 16.39
CA ALA A 106 -9.68 -48.67 15.77
C ALA A 106 -8.96 -48.10 14.54
N LEU A 107 -9.55 -48.26 13.35
CA LEU A 107 -9.13 -47.49 12.17
C LEU A 107 -9.58 -46.04 12.38
N GLU A 108 -8.63 -45.14 12.67
CA GLU A 108 -8.95 -43.73 12.87
C GLU A 108 -9.06 -43.00 11.53
N ARG A 109 -8.17 -43.31 10.57
CA ARG A 109 -8.10 -42.62 9.29
C ARG A 109 -7.66 -43.53 8.17
N GLU A 110 -8.21 -43.27 7.00
CA GLU A 110 -7.89 -43.94 5.76
C GLU A 110 -7.69 -42.90 4.65
N SER A 111 -6.58 -43.02 3.92
CA SER A 111 -6.20 -42.23 2.75
C SER A 111 -5.84 -43.15 1.58
N ILE A 112 -5.57 -42.60 0.40
CA ILE A 112 -5.18 -43.35 -0.80
C ILE A 112 -3.82 -44.03 -0.62
N SER A 113 -2.88 -43.43 0.10
CA SER A 113 -1.53 -43.96 0.31
C SER A 113 -1.22 -44.36 1.75
N GLU A 114 -2.09 -44.02 2.71
CA GLU A 114 -1.82 -44.18 4.14
C GLU A 114 -3.04 -44.64 4.94
N MET A 115 -2.81 -45.38 6.02
CA MET A 115 -3.80 -45.76 7.04
C MET A 115 -3.27 -45.48 8.44
N ILE A 116 -4.15 -45.03 9.33
CA ILE A 116 -3.81 -44.72 10.71
C ILE A 116 -4.72 -45.51 11.65
N PHE A 117 -4.11 -46.32 12.50
CA PHE A 117 -4.77 -47.14 13.49
C PHE A 117 -4.46 -46.63 14.91
N GLY A 118 -5.48 -46.46 15.73
CA GLY A 118 -5.36 -46.13 17.15
C GLY A 118 -5.22 -47.41 17.99
N ILE A 119 -4.15 -47.48 18.79
CA ILE A 119 -3.87 -48.60 19.69
C ILE A 119 -4.13 -48.14 21.14
N ARG A 120 -5.03 -48.85 21.82
CA ARG A 120 -5.39 -48.54 23.21
C ARG A 120 -4.30 -48.99 24.17
N ARG A 121 -4.24 -48.36 25.35
CA ARG A 121 -3.27 -48.74 26.39
C ARG A 121 -3.39 -50.20 26.83
N THR A 122 -4.60 -50.75 26.91
CA THR A 122 -4.85 -52.16 27.25
C THR A 122 -4.26 -53.13 26.22
N GLU A 123 -4.10 -52.67 24.98
CA GLU A 123 -3.62 -53.46 23.83
C GLU A 123 -2.12 -53.26 23.59
N SER A 124 -1.46 -52.36 24.33
CA SER A 124 -0.02 -52.07 24.22
C SER A 124 0.87 -53.30 24.34
N LYS A 125 0.41 -54.34 25.06
CA LYS A 125 1.10 -55.63 25.22
C LYS A 125 1.30 -56.40 23.92
N TYR A 126 0.46 -56.14 22.91
CA TYR A 126 0.50 -56.83 21.62
C TYR A 126 1.33 -56.09 20.56
N ILE A 127 1.80 -54.87 20.86
CA ILE A 127 2.56 -54.04 19.92
C ILE A 127 3.84 -54.75 19.46
N GLY A 128 4.61 -55.34 20.38
CA GLY A 128 5.85 -56.07 20.02
C GLY A 128 5.61 -57.18 19.01
N LYS A 129 4.57 -58.00 19.23
CA LYS A 129 4.15 -59.09 18.32
C LYS A 129 3.67 -58.57 16.96
N LEU A 130 2.91 -57.48 16.95
CA LEU A 130 2.43 -56.84 15.72
C LEU A 130 3.60 -56.29 14.89
N ILE A 131 4.56 -55.62 15.52
CA ILE A 131 5.74 -55.06 14.86
C ILE A 131 6.61 -56.17 14.27
N HIS A 132 6.80 -57.29 14.99
CA HIS A 132 7.51 -58.44 14.45
C HIS A 132 6.85 -58.99 13.19
N ALA A 133 5.51 -59.09 13.19
CA ALA A 133 4.75 -59.52 12.02
C ALA A 133 4.85 -58.53 10.84
N LEU A 134 4.83 -57.22 11.13
CA LEU A 134 5.04 -56.17 10.12
C LEU A 134 6.44 -56.24 9.52
N ASP A 135 7.47 -56.49 10.32
CA ASP A 135 8.86 -56.59 9.84
C ASP A 135 9.07 -57.80 8.91
N GLU A 136 8.38 -58.91 9.14
CA GLU A 136 8.53 -60.14 8.33
C GLU A 136 7.61 -60.19 7.12
N GLN A 137 6.35 -59.72 7.25
CA GLN A 137 5.28 -59.96 6.27
C GLN A 137 4.76 -58.68 5.59
N SER A 138 5.33 -57.49 5.89
CA SER A 138 4.86 -56.20 5.32
C SER A 138 4.75 -56.21 3.80
N LYS A 139 5.80 -56.66 3.10
CA LYS A 139 5.87 -56.65 1.63
C LYS A 139 4.82 -57.57 0.98
N ASP A 140 4.52 -58.71 1.61
CA ASP A 140 3.57 -59.69 1.09
C ASP A 140 2.11 -59.25 1.24
N VAL A 141 1.85 -58.36 2.21
CA VAL A 141 0.52 -57.80 2.51
C VAL A 141 0.27 -56.48 1.76
N GLY A 142 1.30 -55.92 1.10
CA GLY A 142 1.21 -54.67 0.34
C GLY A 142 1.49 -53.41 1.17
N ILE A 143 2.18 -53.55 2.30
CA ILE A 143 2.63 -52.45 3.15
C ILE A 143 4.02 -52.03 2.69
N GLU A 144 4.19 -50.76 2.31
CA GLU A 144 5.47 -50.21 1.86
C GLU A 144 6.34 -49.82 3.07
N SER A 145 5.72 -49.17 4.06
CA SER A 145 6.38 -48.76 5.29
C SER A 145 5.37 -48.65 6.44
N TYR A 146 5.87 -48.67 7.68
CA TYR A 146 5.03 -48.39 8.85
C TYR A 146 5.81 -47.50 9.83
N GLY A 147 5.09 -46.79 10.69
CA GLY A 147 5.67 -45.99 11.76
C GLY A 147 4.75 -45.91 12.97
N LEU A 148 5.33 -45.66 14.13
CA LEU A 148 4.61 -45.58 15.39
C LEU A 148 4.80 -44.20 16.02
N SER A 149 3.71 -43.53 16.36
CA SER A 149 3.71 -42.27 17.11
C SER A 149 2.94 -42.43 18.42
N MET A 150 3.35 -41.69 19.45
CA MET A 150 2.53 -41.53 20.65
C MET A 150 1.49 -40.44 20.49
N THR A 151 0.46 -40.50 21.34
CA THR A 151 -0.50 -39.41 21.48
C THR A 151 0.15 -38.19 22.13
N THR A 152 -0.06 -37.03 21.49
CA THR A 152 0.54 -35.76 21.92
C THR A 152 -0.40 -34.97 22.82
N ILE A 153 0.13 -33.98 23.55
CA ILE A 153 -0.70 -33.06 24.34
C ILE A 153 -1.66 -32.25 23.47
N GLU A 154 -1.29 -32.03 22.20
CA GLU A 154 -2.17 -31.41 21.23
C GLU A 154 -3.48 -32.16 21.06
N GLU A 155 -3.45 -33.49 21.10
CA GLU A 155 -4.66 -34.30 20.99
C GLU A 155 -5.55 -34.18 22.23
N VAL A 156 -4.94 -34.12 23.42
CA VAL A 156 -5.66 -33.89 24.68
C VAL A 156 -6.35 -32.53 24.61
N PHE A 157 -5.61 -31.50 24.20
CA PHE A 157 -6.12 -30.14 24.03
C PHE A 157 -7.28 -30.09 23.02
N LEU A 158 -7.16 -30.78 21.88
CA LEU A 158 -8.21 -30.85 20.87
C LEU A 158 -9.46 -31.60 21.38
N LYS A 159 -9.29 -32.72 22.09
CA LYS A 159 -10.42 -33.46 22.69
C LYS A 159 -11.18 -32.60 23.70
N LEU A 160 -10.46 -31.89 24.57
CA LEU A 160 -11.06 -30.98 25.56
C LEU A 160 -11.83 -29.83 24.91
N ILE A 161 -11.31 -29.24 23.83
CA ILE A 161 -12.04 -28.22 23.07
C ILE A 161 -13.30 -28.79 22.44
N GLN A 162 -13.22 -30.00 21.88
CA GLN A 162 -14.38 -30.67 21.31
C GLN A 162 -15.45 -30.95 22.37
N GLU A 163 -15.07 -31.38 23.57
CA GLU A 163 -15.98 -31.63 24.70
C GLU A 163 -16.61 -30.32 25.23
N ASP A 164 -15.85 -29.23 25.30
CA ASP A 164 -16.36 -27.88 25.63
C ASP A 164 -17.39 -27.40 24.60
N GLU A 165 -17.15 -27.63 23.30
CA GLU A 165 -18.07 -27.25 22.22
C GLU A 165 -19.30 -28.17 22.14
N GLN A 166 -19.20 -29.44 22.56
CA GLN A 166 -20.32 -30.39 22.65
C GLN A 166 -21.43 -29.93 23.61
N GLY A 167 -21.11 -29.11 24.62
CA GLY A 167 -22.11 -28.48 25.48
C GLY A 167 -23.07 -27.50 24.75
N LYS A 168 -22.79 -27.15 23.49
CA LYS A 168 -23.60 -26.20 22.70
C LYS A 168 -24.02 -26.65 21.29
N THR A 169 -23.61 -27.81 20.77
CA THR A 169 -24.23 -28.58 19.64
C THR A 169 -23.33 -29.77 19.25
N ASN A 170 -23.90 -30.79 18.61
CA ASN A 170 -23.22 -32.04 18.19
C ASN A 170 -21.98 -31.81 17.28
N TYR A 171 -20.79 -31.69 17.86
CA TYR A 171 -19.54 -31.37 17.15
C TYR A 171 -19.05 -32.44 16.15
N GLN A 172 -19.29 -33.73 16.45
CA GLN A 172 -18.98 -34.82 15.52
C GLN A 172 -19.80 -34.74 14.23
N SER A 173 -21.07 -34.32 14.33
CA SER A 173 -21.89 -34.07 13.14
C SER A 173 -21.32 -32.89 12.32
N GLN A 174 -20.94 -31.77 12.96
CA GLN A 174 -20.39 -30.61 12.23
C GLN A 174 -19.06 -30.87 11.53
N THR A 175 -18.18 -31.71 12.10
CA THR A 175 -16.89 -32.04 11.48
C THR A 175 -17.08 -32.92 10.25
N GLN A 176 -17.96 -33.93 10.34
CA GLN A 176 -18.36 -34.77 9.21
C GLN A 176 -19.05 -33.93 8.12
N THR A 177 -20.04 -33.10 8.50
CA THR A 177 -20.75 -32.20 7.58
C THR A 177 -19.79 -31.25 6.86
N ARG A 178 -18.74 -30.75 7.55
CA ARG A 178 -17.71 -29.90 6.93
C ARG A 178 -16.84 -30.65 5.93
N LEU A 179 -16.43 -31.88 6.24
CA LEU A 179 -15.68 -32.73 5.31
C LEU A 179 -16.53 -33.08 4.08
N ASP A 180 -17.82 -33.37 4.29
CA ASP A 180 -18.78 -33.61 3.21
C ASP A 180 -18.99 -32.36 2.35
N LEU A 181 -19.11 -31.20 3.00
CA LEU A 181 -19.18 -29.90 2.32
C LEU A 181 -17.90 -29.64 1.52
N ALA A 182 -16.72 -29.85 2.10
CA ALA A 182 -15.44 -29.70 1.42
C ALA A 182 -15.34 -30.60 0.18
N ASN A 183 -15.69 -31.88 0.34
CA ASN A 183 -15.73 -32.84 -0.76
C ASN A 183 -16.71 -32.41 -1.86
N LYS A 184 -17.88 -31.90 -1.48
CA LYS A 184 -18.87 -31.36 -2.42
C LYS A 184 -18.34 -30.14 -3.17
N ILE A 185 -17.65 -29.22 -2.49
CA ILE A 185 -17.10 -27.99 -3.08
C ILE A 185 -15.97 -28.30 -4.06
N PHE A 186 -15.03 -29.15 -3.68
CA PHE A 186 -13.82 -29.43 -4.45
C PHE A 186 -14.03 -30.46 -5.57
N ARG A 187 -15.10 -31.27 -5.50
CA ARG A 187 -15.51 -32.15 -6.62
C ARG A 187 -16.53 -31.52 -7.56
N ALA A 188 -17.08 -30.35 -7.21
CA ALA A 188 -18.00 -29.65 -8.09
C ALA A 188 -17.27 -29.16 -9.35
N GLU A 189 -17.89 -29.39 -10.50
CA GLU A 189 -17.51 -28.77 -11.76
C GLU A 189 -18.12 -27.37 -11.83
N TYR A 190 -17.28 -26.36 -11.98
CA TYR A 190 -17.72 -24.97 -12.09
C TYR A 190 -17.72 -24.52 -13.55
N GLU A 191 -18.75 -23.77 -13.94
CA GLU A 191 -18.82 -23.19 -15.27
C GLU A 191 -18.13 -21.82 -15.29
N TYR A 192 -17.30 -21.61 -16.31
CA TYR A 192 -16.58 -20.35 -16.52
C TYR A 192 -17.14 -19.56 -17.70
N GLU A 193 -17.33 -18.26 -17.50
CA GLU A 193 -17.69 -17.34 -18.58
C GLU A 193 -16.56 -17.28 -19.61
N GLN A 194 -16.91 -17.30 -20.90
CA GLN A 194 -15.96 -17.27 -22.00
C GLN A 194 -15.99 -15.94 -22.80
N GLY A 195 -14.89 -15.65 -23.51
CA GLY A 195 -14.78 -14.54 -24.44
C GLY A 195 -15.06 -13.15 -23.83
N ALA A 196 -15.93 -12.39 -24.48
CA ALA A 196 -16.26 -11.01 -24.08
C ALA A 196 -16.97 -10.93 -22.73
N ARG A 197 -17.80 -11.93 -22.37
CA ARG A 197 -18.48 -11.95 -21.05
C ARG A 197 -17.48 -12.04 -19.91
N ARG A 198 -16.43 -12.87 -20.05
CA ARG A 198 -15.32 -12.96 -19.09
C ARG A 198 -14.62 -11.62 -18.91
N PHE A 199 -14.35 -10.93 -20.02
CA PHE A 199 -13.73 -9.61 -20.00
C PHE A 199 -14.61 -8.56 -19.29
N CYS A 200 -15.90 -8.50 -19.62
CA CYS A 200 -16.85 -7.60 -18.96
C CYS A 200 -17.00 -7.91 -17.47
N CYS A 201 -17.09 -9.18 -17.09
CA CYS A 201 -17.17 -9.60 -15.68
C CYS A 201 -15.94 -9.13 -14.88
N ARG A 202 -14.74 -9.28 -15.45
CA ARG A 202 -13.49 -8.81 -14.83
C ARG A 202 -13.42 -7.29 -14.67
N ILE A 203 -13.78 -6.53 -15.71
CA ILE A 203 -13.84 -5.07 -15.62
C ILE A 203 -14.85 -4.66 -14.56
N TYR A 204 -16.04 -5.22 -14.59
CA TYR A 204 -17.09 -4.94 -13.62
C TYR A 204 -16.63 -5.23 -12.18
N ALA A 205 -15.94 -6.35 -11.95
CA ALA A 205 -15.40 -6.70 -10.64
C ALA A 205 -14.38 -5.67 -10.12
N LEU A 206 -13.47 -5.22 -10.99
CA LEU A 206 -12.47 -4.20 -10.65
C LEU A 206 -13.10 -2.81 -10.41
N LEU A 207 -14.14 -2.43 -11.17
CA LEU A 207 -14.89 -1.20 -10.96
C LEU A 207 -15.66 -1.23 -9.64
N ILE A 208 -16.30 -2.35 -9.31
CA ILE A 208 -16.96 -2.56 -8.02
C ILE A 208 -15.96 -2.46 -6.87
N LYS A 209 -14.82 -3.13 -6.99
CA LYS A 209 -13.73 -3.01 -6.00
C LYS A 209 -13.38 -1.55 -5.75
N ARG A 210 -13.11 -0.78 -6.82
CA ARG A 210 -12.79 0.65 -6.72
C ARG A 210 -13.91 1.44 -6.06
N TRP A 211 -15.17 1.15 -6.39
CA TRP A 211 -16.34 1.78 -5.76
C TRP A 211 -16.43 1.51 -4.26
N HIS A 212 -16.25 0.25 -3.81
CA HIS A 212 -16.28 -0.08 -2.37
C HIS A 212 -15.15 0.60 -1.59
N VAL A 213 -13.93 0.62 -2.15
CA VAL A 213 -12.79 1.32 -1.55
C VAL A 213 -13.09 2.82 -1.45
N LEU A 214 -13.54 3.43 -2.54
CA LEU A 214 -13.87 4.86 -2.59
C LEU A 214 -14.98 5.23 -1.57
N ARG A 215 -16.09 4.48 -1.56
CA ARG A 215 -17.24 4.73 -0.67
C ARG A 215 -16.85 4.66 0.81
N ARG A 216 -15.89 3.80 1.16
CA ARG A 216 -15.47 3.57 2.56
C ARG A 216 -14.40 4.54 3.04
N GLN A 217 -13.68 5.17 2.12
CA GLN A 217 -12.79 6.28 2.41
C GLN A 217 -13.56 7.60 2.28
N TYR A 218 -14.60 7.81 3.09
CA TYR A 218 -15.44 9.02 3.00
C TYR A 218 -14.66 10.31 3.27
N ALA A 219 -13.63 10.27 4.12
CA ALA A 219 -12.72 11.39 4.34
C ALA A 219 -11.93 11.73 3.06
N PHE A 220 -11.55 10.72 2.27
CA PHE A 220 -10.92 10.90 0.97
C PHE A 220 -11.87 11.53 -0.03
N LEU A 221 -13.12 11.03 -0.12
CA LEU A 221 -14.16 11.61 -0.96
C LEU A 221 -14.46 13.07 -0.60
N PHE A 222 -14.54 13.38 0.70
CA PHE A 222 -14.73 14.73 1.19
C PHE A 222 -13.58 15.64 0.77
N VAL A 223 -12.33 15.23 0.96
CA VAL A 223 -11.15 16.01 0.54
C VAL A 223 -11.09 16.18 -0.98
N PHE A 224 -11.40 15.14 -1.75
CA PHE A 224 -11.35 15.16 -3.21
C PHE A 224 -12.43 16.04 -3.85
N PHE A 225 -13.67 16.00 -3.34
CA PHE A 225 -14.75 16.82 -3.89
C PHE A 225 -14.84 18.18 -3.21
N LEU A 226 -14.86 18.26 -1.87
CA LEU A 226 -15.17 19.49 -1.17
C LEU A 226 -14.04 20.53 -1.28
N ILE A 227 -12.77 20.15 -1.09
CA ILE A 227 -11.69 21.15 -1.06
C ILE A 227 -11.56 21.86 -2.42
N PRO A 228 -11.51 21.16 -3.57
CA PRO A 228 -11.50 21.83 -4.87
C PRO A 228 -12.73 22.71 -5.09
N ILE A 229 -13.92 22.26 -4.67
CA ILE A 229 -15.15 23.04 -4.77
C ILE A 229 -15.08 24.33 -3.93
N LEU A 230 -14.63 24.24 -2.68
CA LEU A 230 -14.48 25.41 -1.80
C LEU A 230 -13.43 26.39 -2.34
N LEU A 231 -12.32 25.88 -2.88
CA LEU A 231 -11.29 26.70 -3.52
C LEU A 231 -11.84 27.39 -4.76
N GLU A 232 -12.64 26.70 -5.58
CA GLU A 232 -13.26 27.29 -6.76
C GLU A 232 -14.28 28.38 -6.38
N ILE A 233 -15.12 28.14 -5.36
CA ILE A 233 -16.03 29.16 -4.82
C ILE A 233 -15.23 30.38 -4.33
N LEU A 234 -14.13 30.15 -3.62
CA LEU A 234 -13.25 31.21 -3.14
C LEU A 234 -12.66 32.02 -4.31
N ILE A 235 -12.17 31.35 -5.36
CA ILE A 235 -11.62 31.99 -6.57
C ILE A 235 -12.69 32.85 -7.24
N VAL A 236 -13.90 32.31 -7.44
CA VAL A 236 -15.01 33.04 -8.07
C VAL A 236 -15.46 34.22 -7.21
N SER A 237 -15.42 34.11 -5.88
CA SER A 237 -15.82 35.21 -4.98
C SER A 237 -14.80 36.35 -4.84
N ILE A 238 -13.49 36.04 -4.91
CA ILE A 238 -12.43 37.04 -4.67
C ILE A 238 -12.18 37.89 -5.92
N PHE A 239 -12.28 37.29 -7.12
CA PHE A 239 -11.89 37.94 -8.36
C PHE A 239 -13.11 38.32 -9.20
N PRO A 240 -13.63 39.55 -9.07
CA PRO A 240 -14.60 40.06 -10.03
C PRO A 240 -14.01 40.06 -11.44
N SER A 241 -14.87 39.92 -12.42
CA SER A 241 -14.54 39.99 -13.83
C SER A 241 -14.15 41.42 -14.29
N PRO A 242 -13.42 41.55 -15.39
CA PRO A 242 -13.07 42.85 -15.97
C PRO A 242 -14.29 43.56 -16.57
N GLN A 243 -15.32 42.80 -16.97
CA GLN A 243 -16.59 43.33 -17.46
C GLN A 243 -17.42 43.98 -16.35
N ASP A 244 -17.13 43.67 -15.08
CA ASP A 244 -17.79 44.25 -13.90
C ASP A 244 -17.26 45.64 -13.61
N ILE A 245 -15.96 45.81 -13.87
CA ILE A 245 -15.31 47.12 -13.92
C ILE A 245 -15.89 47.92 -15.10
N GLN A 246 -16.11 47.29 -16.26
CA GLN A 246 -16.75 47.93 -17.40
C GLN A 246 -18.20 48.34 -17.11
N ALA A 247 -19.04 47.47 -16.55
CA ALA A 247 -20.44 47.77 -16.26
C ALA A 247 -20.57 48.80 -15.13
N SER A 248 -19.76 48.73 -14.08
CA SER A 248 -19.73 49.76 -13.03
C SER A 248 -19.22 51.12 -13.53
N LEU A 249 -18.34 51.16 -14.53
CA LEU A 249 -17.86 52.39 -15.19
C LEU A 249 -18.86 52.93 -16.24
N VAL A 250 -19.57 52.05 -16.97
CA VAL A 250 -20.46 52.37 -18.10
C VAL A 250 -21.93 52.55 -17.67
N GLN A 251 -22.52 51.63 -16.89
CA GLN A 251 -23.92 51.75 -16.42
C GLN A 251 -24.13 52.90 -15.43
N ASN A 252 -23.13 53.25 -14.62
CA ASN A 252 -23.25 54.38 -13.69
C ASN A 252 -22.97 55.75 -14.34
N ASN A 253 -22.77 55.84 -15.67
CA ASN A 253 -22.38 57.08 -16.36
C ASN A 253 -21.18 57.80 -15.70
N ARG A 254 -20.34 57.12 -14.88
CA ARG A 254 -19.27 57.76 -14.12
C ARG A 254 -18.19 58.38 -15.01
N VAL A 255 -18.01 57.86 -16.23
CA VAL A 255 -17.10 58.43 -17.23
C VAL A 255 -17.73 59.63 -17.97
N LYS A 256 -19.05 59.67 -18.14
CA LYS A 256 -19.78 60.84 -18.68
C LYS A 256 -19.93 61.96 -17.64
N ASN A 257 -20.04 61.60 -16.36
CA ASN A 257 -20.22 62.49 -15.22
C ASN A 257 -18.96 62.56 -14.32
N ALA A 258 -17.75 62.64 -14.90
CA ALA A 258 -16.53 62.92 -14.14
C ALA A 258 -16.46 64.38 -13.62
N GLN A 259 -17.56 65.14 -13.76
CA GLN A 259 -17.72 66.49 -13.24
C GLN A 259 -17.73 66.47 -11.72
N VAL A 260 -16.73 67.11 -11.12
CA VAL A 260 -16.71 67.33 -9.67
C VAL A 260 -16.90 68.82 -9.40
N THR A 261 -18.01 69.18 -8.76
CA THR A 261 -18.28 70.55 -8.31
C THR A 261 -17.42 70.86 -7.09
N LEU A 262 -16.54 71.85 -7.20
CA LEU A 262 -15.52 72.18 -6.21
C LEU A 262 -16.14 72.93 -5.01
N LEU A 263 -16.60 72.16 -4.03
CA LEU A 263 -17.19 72.62 -2.77
C LEU A 263 -16.28 72.27 -1.58
N PRO A 264 -16.30 73.06 -0.48
CA PRO A 264 -15.59 72.71 0.75
C PRO A 264 -15.96 71.33 1.30
N SER A 265 -17.19 70.88 1.07
CA SER A 265 -17.74 69.61 1.54
C SER A 265 -17.26 68.38 0.75
N ILE A 266 -16.41 68.52 -0.27
CA ILE A 266 -15.80 67.38 -0.97
C ILE A 266 -15.00 66.49 0.00
N TYR A 267 -14.52 67.10 1.08
CA TYR A 267 -13.70 66.45 2.07
C TYR A 267 -14.35 66.56 3.45
N ASN A 268 -14.24 65.52 4.28
CA ASN A 268 -14.86 65.46 5.61
C ASN A 268 -13.94 64.66 6.56
N PRO A 269 -13.55 65.16 7.75
CA PRO A 269 -13.89 66.45 8.35
C PRO A 269 -13.11 67.62 7.73
N HIS A 270 -13.82 68.68 7.34
CA HIS A 270 -13.24 69.89 6.76
C HIS A 270 -13.16 70.99 7.83
N THR A 271 -12.08 71.00 8.61
CA THR A 271 -11.76 72.17 9.44
C THR A 271 -11.06 73.22 8.60
N ILE A 272 -11.59 74.45 8.62
CA ILE A 272 -11.02 75.61 7.95
C ILE A 272 -10.42 76.54 9.00
N VAL A 273 -9.13 76.83 8.87
CA VAL A 273 -8.41 77.74 9.76
C VAL A 273 -8.56 79.18 9.25
N ILE A 274 -8.93 80.13 10.11
CA ILE A 274 -9.17 81.52 9.71
C ILE A 274 -8.41 82.50 10.61
N TYR A 275 -7.72 83.48 10.02
CA TYR A 275 -7.12 84.62 10.73
C TYR A 275 -7.62 85.96 10.15
N SER A 276 -7.83 86.98 10.98
CA SER A 276 -8.12 88.35 10.52
C SER A 276 -7.47 89.39 11.44
N ASN A 277 -6.84 90.41 10.86
CA ASN A 277 -6.22 91.49 11.62
C ASN A 277 -7.23 92.48 12.25
N ASP A 278 -8.44 92.58 11.68
CA ASP A 278 -9.56 93.38 12.18
C ASP A 278 -10.80 92.49 12.28
N SER A 279 -11.37 92.35 13.47
CA SER A 279 -12.51 91.47 13.74
C SER A 279 -13.83 92.03 13.18
N THR A 280 -13.88 93.35 12.89
CA THR A 280 -15.06 94.07 12.38
C THR A 280 -15.14 94.09 10.84
N MET A 281 -14.21 93.41 10.16
CA MET A 281 -14.15 93.33 8.71
C MET A 281 -15.40 92.68 8.10
N THR A 282 -16.11 93.44 7.26
CA THR A 282 -17.30 92.96 6.55
C THR A 282 -16.99 91.79 5.59
N ALA A 283 -15.77 91.73 5.03
CA ALA A 283 -15.30 90.59 4.23
C ALA A 283 -15.19 89.29 5.05
N ARG A 284 -14.73 89.38 6.30
CA ARG A 284 -14.64 88.24 7.23
C ARG A 284 -16.01 87.74 7.64
N ILE A 285 -16.92 88.66 8.00
CA ILE A 285 -18.28 88.31 8.45
C ILE A 285 -19.02 87.55 7.36
N ARG A 286 -18.96 88.02 6.10
CA ARG A 286 -19.59 87.30 4.97
C ARG A 286 -18.96 85.95 4.68
N PHE A 287 -17.66 85.84 4.88
CA PHE A 287 -16.97 84.57 4.71
C PHE A 287 -17.43 83.52 5.72
N LEU A 288 -17.57 83.92 6.98
CA LEU A 288 -18.09 83.06 8.04
C LEU A 288 -19.53 82.63 7.74
N ASP A 289 -20.38 83.55 7.26
CA ASP A 289 -21.75 83.21 6.81
C ASP A 289 -21.74 82.20 5.64
N TYR A 290 -20.81 82.35 4.68
CA TYR A 290 -20.67 81.42 3.56
C TYR A 290 -20.22 80.03 4.03
N ILE A 291 -19.23 79.96 4.94
CA ILE A 291 -18.67 78.70 5.43
C ILE A 291 -19.61 77.98 6.39
N GLN A 292 -20.33 78.69 7.26
CA GLN A 292 -21.33 78.09 8.15
C GLN A 292 -22.40 77.32 7.36
N ASN A 293 -22.77 77.82 6.17
CA ASN A 293 -23.67 77.13 5.25
C ASN A 293 -23.08 75.87 4.59
N THR A 294 -21.78 75.62 4.72
CA THR A 294 -21.07 74.46 4.14
C THR A 294 -20.75 73.36 5.14
N SER A 295 -21.27 73.43 6.38
CA SER A 295 -21.06 72.45 7.46
C SER A 295 -19.59 72.28 7.93
N ALA A 296 -18.71 73.23 7.62
CA ALA A 296 -17.30 73.18 8.01
C ALA A 296 -17.09 73.60 9.47
N THR A 297 -16.17 72.93 10.17
CA THR A 297 -15.69 73.38 11.47
C THR A 297 -14.67 74.51 11.28
N ILE A 298 -14.76 75.58 12.07
CA ILE A 298 -13.92 76.77 11.89
C ILE A 298 -13.04 76.94 13.12
N ASP A 299 -11.72 76.99 12.90
CA ASP A 299 -10.74 77.31 13.93
C ASP A 299 -10.25 78.76 13.68
N GLU A 300 -10.74 79.72 14.47
CA GLU A 300 -10.33 81.12 14.39
C GLU A 300 -9.06 81.40 15.21
N LEU A 301 -8.05 82.00 14.58
CA LEU A 301 -6.77 82.35 15.19
C LEU A 301 -6.74 83.80 15.65
N SER A 302 -6.13 84.03 16.82
CA SER A 302 -5.87 85.37 17.36
C SER A 302 -4.51 85.95 16.90
N THR A 303 -3.60 85.10 16.43
CA THR A 303 -2.23 85.47 16.01
C THR A 303 -2.03 85.33 14.50
N ASN A 304 -1.15 86.16 13.94
CA ASN A 304 -1.00 86.39 12.50
C ASN A 304 -0.38 85.22 11.68
N ASN A 305 0.01 84.11 12.31
CA ASN A 305 0.76 83.06 11.63
C ASN A 305 -0.08 81.78 11.46
N VAL A 306 -0.92 81.74 10.42
CA VAL A 306 -1.69 80.54 10.04
C VAL A 306 -0.76 79.34 9.80
N ILE A 307 0.37 79.55 9.11
CA ILE A 307 1.34 78.48 8.82
C ILE A 307 1.93 77.90 10.12
N GLN A 308 2.26 78.75 11.09
CA GLN A 308 2.87 78.30 12.34
C GLN A 308 1.91 77.47 13.19
N TYR A 309 0.64 77.89 13.29
CA TYR A 309 -0.40 77.12 13.96
C TYR A 309 -0.59 75.74 13.30
N VAL A 310 -0.65 75.74 11.97
CA VAL A 310 -0.79 74.52 11.17
C VAL A 310 0.43 73.60 11.35
N THR A 311 1.66 74.14 11.44
CA THR A 311 2.87 73.33 11.71
C THR A 311 2.92 72.79 13.13
N ASP A 312 2.45 73.56 14.12
CA ASP A 312 2.41 73.12 15.52
C ASP A 312 1.37 72.01 15.70
N GLU A 313 0.18 72.14 15.11
CA GLU A 313 -0.85 71.08 15.08
C GLU A 313 -0.41 69.85 14.26
N CYS A 314 0.36 70.03 13.19
CA CYS A 314 0.96 68.92 12.47
C CYS A 314 1.98 68.16 13.33
N SER A 315 2.73 68.87 14.19
CA SER A 315 3.74 68.27 15.07
C SER A 315 3.16 67.42 16.19
N THR A 316 1.91 67.67 16.60
CA THR A 316 1.23 66.89 17.63
C THR A 316 0.63 65.58 17.10
N ASN A 317 0.01 65.59 15.90
CA ASN A 317 -0.52 64.38 15.26
C ASN A 317 -0.71 64.53 13.73
N GLU A 318 0.30 64.09 12.96
CA GLU A 318 0.34 64.18 11.49
C GLU A 318 -0.88 63.54 10.80
N GLN A 319 -1.33 62.38 11.25
CA GLN A 319 -2.43 61.65 10.61
C GLN A 319 -3.80 62.29 10.86
N PHE A 320 -3.96 62.95 12.01
CA PHE A 320 -5.15 63.75 12.30
C PHE A 320 -5.13 65.06 11.50
N PHE A 321 -3.96 65.68 11.38
CA PHE A 321 -3.77 66.91 10.63
C PHE A 321 -4.13 66.76 9.14
N VAL A 322 -3.61 65.73 8.47
CA VAL A 322 -3.84 65.48 7.03
C VAL A 322 -5.32 65.32 6.69
N ASN A 323 -6.09 64.70 7.58
CA ASN A 323 -7.51 64.46 7.36
C ASN A 323 -8.40 65.65 7.77
N LYS A 324 -7.99 66.43 8.78
CA LYS A 324 -8.80 67.50 9.38
C LYS A 324 -8.55 68.89 8.78
N TYR A 325 -7.29 69.27 8.57
CA TYR A 325 -6.91 70.62 8.14
C TYR A 325 -6.58 70.64 6.65
N GLN A 326 -7.54 71.13 5.85
CA GLN A 326 -7.45 71.00 4.39
C GLN A 326 -7.22 72.34 3.70
N MET A 327 -7.75 73.42 4.28
CA MET A 327 -7.68 74.78 3.74
C MET A 327 -7.59 75.78 4.90
N GLY A 328 -6.95 76.92 4.66
CA GLY A 328 -6.87 78.02 5.62
C GLY A 328 -6.92 79.38 4.93
N PHE A 329 -7.34 80.42 5.64
CA PHE A 329 -7.53 81.75 5.06
C PHE A 329 -7.08 82.86 6.02
N ALA A 330 -6.41 83.88 5.52
CA ALA A 330 -5.99 85.05 6.29
C ALA A 330 -6.45 86.36 5.63
N PHE A 331 -7.01 87.27 6.43
CA PHE A 331 -7.52 88.58 6.00
C PHE A 331 -6.71 89.73 6.61
N TYR A 332 -6.27 90.67 5.78
CA TYR A 332 -5.55 91.87 6.22
C TYR A 332 -6.18 93.15 5.66
N LYS A 333 -6.51 94.08 6.55
CA LYS A 333 -6.87 95.47 6.21
C LYS A 333 -5.64 96.36 6.39
N ASN A 334 -5.17 96.99 5.33
CA ASN A 334 -4.20 98.08 5.46
C ASN A 334 -4.93 99.43 5.59
N LEU A 335 -4.28 100.39 6.27
CA LEU A 335 -4.79 101.75 6.46
C LEU A 335 -5.05 102.51 5.13
N THR A 336 -4.44 102.06 4.04
CA THR A 336 -4.61 102.58 2.67
C THR A 336 -5.42 101.61 1.80
N THR A 337 -6.76 101.66 1.92
CA THR A 337 -7.82 101.11 1.02
C THR A 337 -7.69 99.70 0.40
N SER A 338 -6.65 98.92 0.69
CA SER A 338 -6.39 97.60 0.12
C SER A 338 -6.68 96.49 1.12
N LEU A 339 -7.49 95.51 0.69
CA LEU A 339 -7.78 94.26 1.40
C LEU A 339 -6.88 93.16 0.82
N ILE A 340 -6.03 92.54 1.64
CA ILE A 340 -5.23 91.38 1.24
C ILE A 340 -5.90 90.11 1.77
N PHE A 341 -6.05 89.11 0.92
CA PHE A 341 -6.68 87.84 1.22
C PHE A 341 -5.77 86.69 0.80
N ASP A 342 -5.20 85.98 1.78
CA ASP A 342 -4.33 84.83 1.53
C ASP A 342 -5.10 83.53 1.71
N SER A 343 -5.02 82.63 0.73
CA SER A 343 -5.60 81.30 0.79
C SER A 343 -4.50 80.22 0.87
N TYR A 344 -4.56 79.40 1.90
CA TYR A 344 -3.70 78.26 2.16
C TYR A 344 -4.44 76.96 1.82
N PHE A 345 -3.74 75.97 1.28
CA PHE A 345 -4.30 74.67 0.90
C PHE A 345 -3.33 73.53 1.21
N SER A 346 -3.88 72.35 1.46
CA SER A 346 -3.09 71.12 1.60
C SER A 346 -2.72 70.55 0.23
N THR A 347 -1.46 70.13 0.07
CA THR A 347 -0.96 69.46 -1.14
C THR A 347 -1.28 67.97 -1.17
N VAL A 348 -1.78 67.39 -0.06
CA VAL A 348 -2.15 65.97 0.03
C VAL A 348 -3.47 65.68 -0.69
N ASN A 349 -4.37 66.67 -0.72
CA ASN A 349 -5.73 66.52 -1.24
C ASN A 349 -5.82 67.01 -2.70
N TYR A 350 -6.17 66.10 -3.62
CA TYR A 350 -6.10 66.31 -5.07
C TYR A 350 -6.80 67.58 -5.59
N HIS A 351 -7.95 67.95 -5.03
CA HIS A 351 -8.73 69.13 -5.41
C HIS A 351 -8.60 70.32 -4.44
N ALA A 352 -7.84 70.21 -3.34
CA ALA A 352 -7.83 71.21 -2.27
C ALA A 352 -7.38 72.61 -2.74
N MET A 353 -6.41 72.67 -3.66
CA MET A 353 -5.96 73.93 -4.26
C MET A 353 -7.07 74.61 -5.08
N ALA A 354 -7.80 73.84 -5.89
CA ALA A 354 -8.85 74.40 -6.73
C ALA A 354 -10.09 74.77 -5.91
N THR A 355 -10.41 74.00 -4.87
CA THR A 355 -11.49 74.33 -3.93
C THR A 355 -11.18 75.56 -3.09
N SER A 356 -9.94 75.72 -2.58
CA SER A 356 -9.58 76.90 -1.79
C SER A 356 -9.69 78.19 -2.61
N LEU A 357 -9.28 78.14 -3.88
CA LEU A 357 -9.40 79.27 -4.80
C LEU A 357 -10.86 79.57 -5.18
N SER A 358 -11.69 78.55 -5.37
CA SER A 358 -13.14 78.69 -5.60
C SER A 358 -13.83 79.40 -4.45
N VAL A 359 -13.50 78.99 -3.22
CA VAL A 359 -14.01 79.58 -1.97
C VAL A 359 -13.53 81.01 -1.80
N ALA A 360 -12.24 81.27 -2.05
CA ALA A 360 -11.63 82.60 -2.07
C ALA A 360 -12.35 83.55 -3.03
N SER A 361 -12.54 83.11 -4.27
CA SER A 361 -13.15 83.89 -5.34
C SER A 361 -14.62 84.20 -5.06
N THR A 362 -15.36 83.22 -4.52
CA THR A 362 -16.75 83.40 -4.10
C THR A 362 -16.86 84.43 -2.97
N ASN A 363 -15.96 84.39 -1.99
CA ASN A 363 -15.96 85.35 -0.88
C ASN A 363 -15.69 86.79 -1.35
N LEU A 364 -14.66 87.00 -2.18
CA LEU A 364 -14.35 88.31 -2.76
C LEU A 364 -15.53 88.83 -3.60
N PHE A 365 -16.17 87.96 -4.38
CA PHE A 365 -17.34 88.33 -5.16
C PHE A 365 -18.52 88.77 -4.28
N GLN A 366 -18.81 88.02 -3.22
CA GLN A 366 -19.86 88.37 -2.25
C GLN A 366 -19.57 89.68 -1.52
N PHE A 367 -18.29 89.96 -1.23
CA PHE A 367 -17.85 91.22 -0.63
C PHE A 367 -18.16 92.42 -1.54
N TYR A 368 -17.70 92.40 -2.80
CA TYR A 368 -17.92 93.51 -3.74
C TYR A 368 -19.36 93.62 -4.23
N ALA A 369 -20.06 92.51 -4.45
CA ALA A 369 -21.43 92.50 -4.95
C ALA A 369 -22.48 92.87 -3.88
N ASN A 370 -22.05 93.12 -2.65
CA ASN A 370 -22.91 93.45 -1.50
C ASN A 370 -24.08 92.45 -1.27
N SER A 371 -23.86 91.16 -1.56
CA SER A 371 -24.92 90.13 -1.51
C SER A 371 -24.34 88.76 -1.16
N SER A 372 -24.92 88.07 -0.17
CA SER A 372 -24.55 86.70 0.24
C SER A 372 -25.20 85.61 -0.61
N ALA A 373 -26.20 85.95 -1.42
CA ALA A 373 -26.92 84.99 -2.28
C ALA A 373 -26.15 84.65 -3.57
N LYS A 374 -25.27 85.55 -4.02
CA LYS A 374 -24.49 85.36 -5.26
C LYS A 374 -23.25 84.51 -4.97
N LYS A 375 -23.04 83.43 -5.74
CA LYS A 375 -21.93 82.48 -5.54
C LYS A 375 -21.33 82.10 -6.89
N ILE A 376 -20.03 81.82 -6.93
CA ILE A 376 -19.36 81.29 -8.12
C ILE A 376 -19.26 79.77 -7.94
N ILE A 377 -19.94 79.01 -8.80
CA ILE A 377 -19.86 77.55 -8.79
C ILE A 377 -18.78 77.16 -9.78
N THR A 378 -17.68 76.60 -9.29
CA THR A 378 -16.62 76.05 -10.14
C THR A 378 -16.76 74.53 -10.23
N THR A 379 -16.64 74.00 -11.44
CA THR A 379 -16.70 72.56 -11.72
C THR A 379 -15.42 72.15 -12.43
N ASN A 380 -14.78 71.10 -11.94
CA ASN A 380 -13.68 70.47 -12.65
C ASN A 380 -14.26 69.43 -13.61
N GLN A 381 -14.13 69.67 -14.91
CA GLN A 381 -14.54 68.74 -15.95
C GLN A 381 -13.32 68.37 -16.81
N PRO A 382 -12.76 67.17 -16.67
CA PRO A 382 -11.68 66.72 -17.53
C PRO A 382 -12.19 66.54 -18.98
N ILE A 383 -11.44 67.08 -19.95
CA ILE A 383 -11.74 66.92 -21.38
C ILE A 383 -11.25 65.55 -21.84
N ILE A 384 -12.16 64.70 -22.31
CA ILE A 384 -11.82 63.40 -22.91
C ILE A 384 -11.52 63.64 -24.40
N THR A 385 -10.25 63.67 -24.80
CA THR A 385 -9.83 63.84 -26.21
C THR A 385 -9.46 62.51 -26.88
N PRO A 386 -9.88 62.24 -28.14
CA PRO A 386 -9.71 60.94 -28.79
C PRO A 386 -8.31 60.65 -29.35
N THR A 387 -7.48 61.66 -29.61
CA THR A 387 -6.19 61.46 -30.32
C THR A 387 -4.98 61.22 -29.41
N THR A 388 -5.03 61.66 -28.15
CA THR A 388 -4.07 61.30 -27.09
C THR A 388 -4.62 60.20 -26.15
N ALA A 389 -5.86 59.75 -26.39
CA ALA A 389 -6.46 58.61 -25.70
C ALA A 389 -5.61 57.34 -25.83
N TYR A 390 -4.85 57.16 -26.91
CA TYR A 390 -3.99 55.97 -27.00
C TYR A 390 -2.99 55.91 -25.85
N THR A 391 -2.36 57.02 -25.45
CA THR A 391 -1.34 57.03 -24.38
C THR A 391 -1.92 57.26 -22.98
N ALA A 392 -2.96 58.09 -22.81
CA ALA A 392 -3.58 58.32 -21.51
C ALA A 392 -4.52 57.19 -21.08
N LEU A 393 -5.24 56.59 -22.04
CA LEU A 393 -6.14 55.47 -21.84
C LEU A 393 -5.34 54.15 -21.84
N GLN A 394 -4.22 54.03 -22.58
CA GLN A 394 -3.19 53.02 -22.26
C GLN A 394 -2.63 53.24 -20.87
N ARG A 395 -2.28 54.45 -20.43
CA ARG A 395 -1.74 54.66 -19.07
C ARG A 395 -2.76 54.39 -17.97
N PHE A 396 -4.02 54.72 -18.18
CA PHE A 396 -5.14 54.41 -17.27
C PHE A 396 -5.41 52.91 -17.23
N PHE A 397 -5.41 52.23 -18.39
CA PHE A 397 -5.46 50.78 -18.44
C PHE A 397 -4.17 50.10 -17.98
N GLU A 398 -2.98 50.71 -18.12
CA GLU A 398 -1.71 50.27 -17.53
C GLU A 398 -1.72 50.44 -16.00
N LEU A 399 -2.48 51.41 -15.49
CA LEU A 399 -2.78 51.58 -14.07
C LEU A 399 -3.79 50.54 -13.59
N ILE A 400 -4.80 50.18 -14.41
CA ILE A 400 -5.65 49.01 -14.16
C ILE A 400 -4.80 47.73 -14.23
N TYR A 401 -3.85 47.58 -15.16
CA TYR A 401 -2.88 46.49 -15.20
C TYR A 401 -1.96 46.50 -13.97
N CYS A 402 -1.58 47.66 -13.40
CA CYS A 402 -0.89 47.73 -12.10
C CYS A 402 -1.73 47.10 -11.01
N PHE A 403 -3.00 47.50 -10.91
CA PHE A 403 -3.94 46.99 -9.91
C PHE A 403 -4.36 45.55 -10.19
N ASP A 404 -4.34 45.08 -11.44
CA ASP A 404 -4.66 43.71 -11.86
C ASP A 404 -3.47 42.76 -11.74
N THR A 405 -2.21 43.22 -11.73
CA THR A 405 -1.06 42.29 -11.63
C THR A 405 -1.06 41.49 -10.32
N ILE A 406 -1.45 42.11 -9.21
CA ILE A 406 -1.52 41.46 -7.88
C ILE A 406 -2.72 40.48 -7.81
N PRO A 407 -3.97 40.87 -8.15
CA PRO A 407 -5.10 39.96 -8.28
C PRO A 407 -4.85 38.84 -9.29
N LEU A 408 -4.25 39.12 -10.45
CA LEU A 408 -3.93 38.11 -11.47
C LEU A 408 -2.86 37.13 -10.99
N ALA A 409 -1.86 37.60 -10.23
CA ALA A 409 -0.89 36.74 -9.57
C ALA A 409 -1.55 35.86 -8.49
N LEU A 410 -2.46 36.44 -7.69
CA LEU A 410 -3.21 35.70 -6.66
C LEU A 410 -4.18 34.69 -7.28
N PHE A 411 -4.85 35.03 -8.38
CA PHE A 411 -5.70 34.14 -9.17
C PHE A 411 -4.89 32.96 -9.71
N ASN A 412 -3.73 33.24 -10.30
CA ASN A 412 -2.82 32.19 -10.77
C ASN A 412 -2.28 31.32 -9.63
N PHE A 413 -2.03 31.90 -8.46
CA PHE A 413 -1.57 31.18 -7.27
C PHE A 413 -2.66 30.24 -6.72
N LEU A 414 -3.89 30.73 -6.58
CA LEU A 414 -5.02 29.90 -6.11
C LEU A 414 -5.34 28.78 -7.10
N ASN A 415 -5.32 29.07 -8.41
CA ASN A 415 -5.46 28.04 -9.45
C ASN A 415 -4.30 27.04 -9.45
N SER A 416 -3.10 27.43 -9.00
CA SER A 416 -1.97 26.51 -8.82
C SER A 416 -2.23 25.49 -7.72
N ILE A 417 -2.81 25.93 -6.60
CA ILE A 417 -3.20 25.07 -5.47
C ILE A 417 -4.31 24.13 -5.92
N LEU A 418 -5.35 24.66 -6.58
CA LEU A 418 -6.47 23.88 -7.10
C LEU A 418 -5.99 22.79 -8.07
N ALA A 419 -5.17 23.16 -9.06
CA ALA A 419 -4.64 22.21 -10.03
C ALA A 419 -3.84 21.08 -9.34
N ALA A 420 -2.96 21.41 -8.39
CA ALA A 420 -2.15 20.42 -7.68
C ALA A 420 -3.02 19.48 -6.82
N LEU A 421 -4.01 20.00 -6.09
CA LEU A 421 -4.89 19.20 -5.23
C LEU A 421 -5.81 18.27 -6.02
N PHE A 422 -6.38 18.77 -7.12
CA PHE A 422 -7.42 18.10 -7.91
C PHE A 422 -7.06 16.66 -8.29
N ILE A 423 -5.79 16.37 -8.64
CA ILE A 423 -5.37 15.03 -9.05
C ILE A 423 -4.60 14.26 -7.97
N SER A 424 -3.96 14.94 -7.02
CA SER A 424 -2.98 14.31 -6.13
C SER A 424 -3.56 13.16 -5.31
N ILE A 425 -4.84 13.25 -4.93
CA ILE A 425 -5.47 12.25 -4.07
C ILE A 425 -5.74 10.92 -4.79
N LEU A 426 -5.99 10.92 -6.11
CA LEU A 426 -6.24 9.71 -6.91
C LEU A 426 -5.06 8.72 -6.93
N ILE A 427 -3.87 9.14 -6.48
CA ILE A 427 -2.69 8.29 -6.41
C ILE A 427 -2.74 7.25 -5.29
N VAL A 428 -3.46 7.54 -4.20
CA VAL A 428 -3.42 6.74 -2.96
C VAL A 428 -3.87 5.29 -3.18
N PRO A 429 -5.01 5.01 -3.85
CA PRO A 429 -5.45 3.63 -4.08
C PRO A 429 -4.45 2.81 -4.92
N SER A 430 -3.79 3.44 -5.90
CA SER A 430 -2.79 2.77 -6.74
C SER A 430 -1.52 2.42 -5.96
N ILE A 431 -1.10 3.29 -5.04
CA ILE A 431 0.03 3.02 -4.14
C ILE A 431 -0.33 1.92 -3.13
N GLN A 432 -1.53 1.97 -2.55
CA GLN A 432 -2.06 0.97 -1.62
C GLN A 432 -2.03 -0.44 -2.21
N GLU A 433 -2.53 -0.63 -3.44
CA GLU A 433 -2.57 -1.96 -4.07
C GLU A 433 -1.19 -2.53 -4.38
N ARG A 434 -0.21 -1.68 -4.68
CA ARG A 434 1.17 -2.11 -4.92
C ARG A 434 1.88 -2.45 -3.60
N ILE A 435 1.74 -1.63 -2.55
CA ILE A 435 2.39 -1.89 -1.25
C ILE A 435 1.84 -3.16 -0.61
N ASN A 436 0.53 -3.36 -0.69
CA ASN A 436 -0.11 -4.57 -0.15
C ASN A 436 0.07 -5.80 -1.06
N HIS A 437 0.76 -5.67 -2.20
CA HIS A 437 0.90 -6.72 -3.23
C HIS A 437 -0.44 -7.30 -3.73
N SER A 438 -1.56 -6.62 -3.47
CA SER A 438 -2.88 -7.09 -3.86
C SER A 438 -3.09 -7.02 -5.37
N LYS A 439 -2.35 -6.14 -6.08
CA LYS A 439 -2.27 -6.15 -7.55
C LYS A 439 -1.69 -7.48 -8.06
N ASP A 440 -0.63 -7.97 -7.44
CA ASP A 440 0.05 -9.19 -7.87
C ASP A 440 -0.86 -10.41 -7.65
N LEU A 441 -1.54 -10.47 -6.50
CA LEU A 441 -2.56 -11.50 -6.23
C LEU A 441 -3.71 -11.46 -7.24
N GLN A 442 -4.19 -10.27 -7.64
CA GLN A 442 -5.21 -10.12 -8.69
C GLN A 442 -4.69 -10.62 -10.05
N LEU A 443 -3.43 -10.38 -10.40
CA LEU A 443 -2.84 -10.83 -11.67
C LEU A 443 -2.72 -12.35 -11.78
N LEU A 444 -2.62 -13.06 -10.64
CA LEU A 444 -2.61 -14.54 -10.62
C LEU A 444 -3.94 -15.18 -11.06
N THR A 445 -5.04 -14.42 -11.08
CA THR A 445 -6.36 -14.90 -11.57
C THR A 445 -6.49 -14.91 -13.11
N ASN A 446 -5.37 -14.96 -13.84
CA ASN A 446 -5.27 -14.76 -15.29
C ASN A 446 -5.83 -13.40 -15.77
N LEU A 447 -5.75 -12.37 -14.92
CA LEU A 447 -6.07 -11.00 -15.29
C LEU A 447 -4.92 -10.41 -16.10
N THR A 448 -5.20 -9.86 -17.29
CA THR A 448 -4.15 -9.18 -18.05
C THR A 448 -3.85 -7.80 -17.44
N LYS A 449 -2.57 -7.41 -17.44
CA LYS A 449 -2.13 -6.07 -17.01
C LYS A 449 -2.87 -4.95 -17.76
N LYS A 450 -3.21 -5.18 -19.04
CA LYS A 450 -3.98 -4.24 -19.86
C LYS A 450 -5.40 -4.04 -19.32
N THR A 451 -6.11 -5.13 -19.02
CA THR A 451 -7.47 -5.07 -18.44
C THR A 451 -7.47 -4.37 -17.08
N TYR A 452 -6.47 -4.65 -16.24
CA TYR A 452 -6.31 -3.97 -14.94
C TYR A 452 -6.19 -2.45 -15.09
N TRP A 453 -5.24 -1.99 -15.92
CA TRP A 453 -5.02 -0.55 -16.13
C TRP A 453 -6.20 0.13 -16.82
N PHE A 454 -6.81 -0.53 -17.80
CA PHE A 454 -8.00 -0.01 -18.47
C PHE A 454 -9.14 0.22 -17.46
N SER A 455 -9.45 -0.75 -16.60
CA SER A 455 -10.50 -0.59 -15.59
C SER A 455 -10.20 0.56 -14.62
N ASN A 456 -8.96 0.67 -14.14
CA ASN A 456 -8.55 1.77 -13.26
C ASN A 456 -8.67 3.14 -13.94
N ILE A 457 -8.15 3.29 -15.17
CA ILE A 457 -8.27 4.52 -15.96
C ILE A 457 -9.74 4.89 -16.14
N THR A 458 -10.60 3.93 -16.50
CA THR A 458 -12.02 4.21 -16.73
C THR A 458 -12.74 4.70 -15.47
N PHE A 459 -12.44 4.12 -14.30
CA PHE A 459 -13.04 4.55 -13.04
C PHE A 459 -12.58 5.95 -12.64
N ASP A 460 -11.26 6.19 -12.68
CA ASP A 460 -10.69 7.47 -12.26
C ASP A 460 -11.09 8.58 -13.26
N LEU A 461 -11.23 8.29 -14.55
CA LEU A 461 -11.75 9.20 -15.59
C LEU A 461 -13.21 9.58 -15.33
N LEU A 462 -14.08 8.63 -14.97
CA LEU A 462 -15.48 8.92 -14.63
C LEU A 462 -15.57 9.81 -13.38
N ALA A 463 -14.74 9.54 -12.36
CA ALA A 463 -14.68 10.35 -11.15
C ALA A 463 -14.19 11.79 -11.45
N CYS A 464 -13.14 11.93 -12.26
CA CYS A 464 -12.66 13.23 -12.72
C CYS A 464 -13.73 13.97 -13.54
N PHE A 465 -14.40 13.29 -14.47
CA PHE A 465 -15.45 13.89 -15.30
C PHE A 465 -16.61 14.43 -14.43
N LEU A 466 -17.03 13.67 -13.43
CA LEU A 466 -18.05 14.10 -12.47
C LEU A 466 -17.59 15.33 -11.69
N LEU A 467 -16.35 15.34 -11.19
CA LEU A 467 -15.79 16.51 -10.49
C LEU A 467 -15.67 17.72 -11.41
N CYS A 468 -15.19 17.56 -12.65
CA CYS A 468 -15.13 18.61 -13.66
C CYS A 468 -16.53 19.21 -13.92
N SER A 469 -17.54 18.35 -14.10
CA SER A 469 -18.92 18.81 -14.31
C SER A 469 -19.44 19.61 -13.12
N LEU A 470 -19.18 19.16 -11.89
CA LEU A 470 -19.56 19.88 -10.67
C LEU A 470 -18.86 21.25 -10.59
N LEU A 471 -17.56 21.32 -10.85
CA LEU A 471 -16.81 22.59 -10.85
C LEU A 471 -17.39 23.57 -11.89
N THR A 472 -17.68 23.10 -13.11
CA THR A 472 -18.30 23.97 -14.14
C THR A 472 -19.71 24.43 -13.76
N ILE A 473 -20.50 23.57 -13.12
CA ILE A 473 -21.83 23.92 -12.61
C ILE A 473 -21.73 24.96 -11.50
N ILE A 474 -20.77 24.82 -10.58
CA ILE A 474 -20.54 25.78 -9.49
C ILE A 474 -20.15 27.14 -10.05
N VAL A 475 -19.24 27.18 -11.03
CA VAL A 475 -18.88 28.41 -11.72
C VAL A 475 -20.12 29.04 -12.37
N ARG A 476 -21.01 28.24 -12.98
CA ARG A 476 -22.27 28.72 -13.56
C ARG A 476 -23.24 29.24 -12.50
N ILE A 477 -23.43 28.52 -11.41
CA ILE A 477 -24.34 28.94 -10.31
C ILE A 477 -23.80 30.20 -9.65
N GLY A 478 -22.49 30.29 -9.39
CA GLY A 478 -21.85 31.49 -8.87
C GLY A 478 -22.11 32.72 -9.75
N SER A 479 -22.14 32.55 -11.07
CA SER A 479 -22.51 33.62 -12.00
C SER A 479 -24.00 33.99 -11.98
N VAL A 480 -24.90 33.10 -11.54
CA VAL A 480 -26.37 33.30 -11.56
C VAL A 480 -26.92 33.74 -10.19
N ALA A 481 -26.34 33.28 -9.09
CA ALA A 481 -26.89 33.39 -7.74
C ALA A 481 -26.70 34.76 -7.07
N ASN A 482 -25.85 35.64 -7.60
CA ASN A 482 -25.76 37.03 -7.15
C ASN A 482 -26.49 37.96 -8.14
N PRO A 483 -27.79 38.25 -7.95
CA PRO A 483 -28.55 39.10 -8.86
C PRO A 483 -28.25 40.61 -8.75
N ASN A 484 -27.76 41.10 -7.60
CA ASN A 484 -27.22 42.48 -7.47
C ASN A 484 -25.86 42.65 -8.18
N VAL A 485 -25.30 41.52 -8.62
CA VAL A 485 -24.07 41.34 -9.37
C VAL A 485 -24.43 40.90 -10.80
N GLN A 486 -25.65 41.17 -11.28
CA GLN A 486 -26.01 41.07 -12.71
C GLN A 486 -25.18 42.01 -13.59
N SER A 487 -24.54 43.00 -12.98
CA SER A 487 -23.56 43.88 -13.60
C SER A 487 -22.11 43.49 -13.23
N GLU A 488 -21.90 42.48 -12.38
CA GLU A 488 -20.66 42.36 -11.60
C GLU A 488 -20.02 40.94 -11.46
N VAL A 489 -20.42 39.92 -12.22
CA VAL A 489 -19.56 38.71 -12.48
C VAL A 489 -19.76 38.19 -13.90
N HIS A 490 -18.88 38.60 -14.82
CA HIS A 490 -19.03 38.37 -16.26
C HIS A 490 -17.96 37.45 -16.92
N ILE A 491 -17.10 36.75 -16.15
CA ILE A 491 -16.05 35.86 -16.73
C ILE A 491 -16.64 34.67 -17.50
N TYR A 492 -17.91 34.31 -17.26
CA TYR A 492 -18.47 33.00 -17.63
C TYR A 492 -19.87 33.06 -18.30
N ILE A 493 -20.26 34.21 -18.84
CA ILE A 493 -21.62 34.37 -19.38
C ILE A 493 -21.76 33.76 -20.77
N ASN A 494 -20.72 33.85 -21.61
CA ASN A 494 -20.75 33.26 -22.95
C ASN A 494 -20.66 31.73 -22.85
N SER A 495 -21.65 31.05 -23.45
CA SER A 495 -21.72 29.58 -23.53
C SER A 495 -20.45 28.96 -24.10
N GLU A 496 -19.79 29.65 -25.03
CA GLU A 496 -18.54 29.21 -25.64
C GLU A 496 -17.36 29.18 -24.66
N GLN A 497 -17.21 30.22 -23.83
CA GLN A 497 -16.11 30.33 -22.86
C GLN A 497 -16.19 29.24 -21.78
N MET A 498 -17.41 28.94 -21.33
CA MET A 498 -17.68 27.82 -20.43
C MET A 498 -17.35 26.48 -21.08
N GLY A 499 -17.64 26.33 -22.38
CA GLY A 499 -17.23 25.16 -23.16
C GLY A 499 -15.71 24.98 -23.19
N TYR A 500 -14.94 26.05 -23.40
CA TYR A 500 -13.47 25.98 -23.37
C TYR A 500 -12.93 25.67 -21.96
N PHE A 501 -13.51 26.24 -20.90
CA PHE A 501 -13.11 25.91 -19.53
C PHE A 501 -13.35 24.43 -19.21
N PHE A 502 -14.53 23.90 -19.55
CA PHE A 502 -14.86 22.48 -19.42
C PHE A 502 -13.90 21.58 -20.24
N LEU A 503 -13.60 21.97 -21.48
CA LEU A 503 -12.66 21.25 -22.35
C LEU A 503 -11.25 21.20 -21.73
N MET A 504 -10.77 22.32 -21.17
CA MET A 504 -9.41 22.37 -20.61
C MET A 504 -9.27 21.60 -19.30
N ILE A 505 -10.27 21.61 -18.42
CA ILE A 505 -10.24 20.83 -17.17
C ILE A 505 -10.40 19.32 -17.43
N THR A 506 -11.19 18.94 -18.43
CA THR A 506 -11.32 17.54 -18.85
C THR A 506 -10.05 17.03 -19.51
N MET A 507 -9.43 17.80 -20.40
CA MET A 507 -8.12 17.45 -20.99
C MET A 507 -7.01 17.40 -19.94
N TYR A 508 -7.02 18.29 -18.96
CA TYR A 508 -6.10 18.22 -17.82
C TYR A 508 -6.23 16.92 -17.04
N SER A 509 -7.47 16.49 -16.77
CA SER A 509 -7.75 15.21 -16.11
C SER A 509 -7.21 14.03 -16.94
N LEU A 510 -7.44 14.03 -18.25
CA LEU A 510 -6.95 12.96 -19.14
C LEU A 510 -5.42 12.90 -19.21
N ALA A 511 -4.74 14.05 -19.29
CA ALA A 511 -3.28 14.11 -19.37
C ALA A 511 -2.58 13.74 -18.06
N SER A 512 -3.23 13.98 -16.92
CA SER A 512 -2.67 13.74 -15.60
C SER A 512 -2.82 12.29 -15.11
N LEU A 513 -3.89 11.57 -15.50
CA LEU A 513 -4.10 10.17 -15.08
C LEU A 513 -2.90 9.26 -15.41
N PRO A 514 -2.36 9.22 -16.64
CA PRO A 514 -1.18 8.41 -16.94
C PRO A 514 0.05 8.83 -16.11
N LEU A 515 0.23 10.12 -15.84
CA LEU A 515 1.32 10.63 -15.00
C LEU A 515 1.21 10.13 -13.55
N ILE A 516 0.01 10.11 -12.97
CA ILE A 516 -0.25 9.57 -11.62
C ILE A 516 0.20 8.11 -11.54
N TYR A 517 -0.18 7.30 -12.52
CA TYR A 517 0.14 5.88 -12.52
C TYR A 517 1.62 5.63 -12.68
N VAL A 518 2.31 6.41 -13.54
CA VAL A 518 3.78 6.35 -13.64
C VAL A 518 4.43 6.72 -12.31
N TYR A 519 3.96 7.77 -11.62
CA TYR A 519 4.50 8.16 -10.32
C TYR A 519 4.21 7.14 -9.21
N SER A 520 3.08 6.42 -9.28
CA SER A 520 2.65 5.43 -8.26
C SER A 520 3.69 4.32 -8.00
N PHE A 521 4.59 4.08 -8.96
CA PHE A 521 5.67 3.11 -8.83
C PHE A 521 6.84 3.59 -7.96
N SER A 522 6.98 4.89 -7.70
CA SER A 522 8.12 5.48 -6.99
C SER A 522 8.04 5.44 -5.45
N PRO A 523 6.95 5.89 -4.79
CA PRO A 523 6.95 6.05 -3.33
C PRO A 523 7.01 4.72 -2.59
N ARG A 524 7.38 4.70 -1.30
CA ARG A 524 7.37 3.49 -0.46
C ARG A 524 6.19 3.40 0.51
N SER A 525 5.54 4.53 0.77
CA SER A 525 4.35 4.60 1.61
C SER A 525 3.28 5.46 0.97
N GLU A 526 2.04 5.24 1.38
CA GLU A 526 0.83 5.89 0.85
C GLU A 526 0.85 7.40 1.08
N LEU A 527 1.03 7.82 2.34
CA LEU A 527 1.05 9.22 2.75
C LEU A 527 2.23 10.00 2.13
N ILE A 528 3.43 9.41 2.11
CA ILE A 528 4.61 10.08 1.54
C ILE A 528 4.44 10.23 0.03
N GLY A 529 3.85 9.23 -0.64
CA GLY A 529 3.56 9.32 -2.07
C GLY A 529 2.61 10.45 -2.41
N PHE A 530 1.51 10.57 -1.68
CA PHE A 530 0.55 11.67 -1.82
C PHE A 530 1.21 13.04 -1.60
N ILE A 531 1.90 13.23 -0.46
CA ILE A 531 2.52 14.52 -0.11
C ILE A 531 3.57 14.91 -1.14
N ASN A 532 4.46 14.00 -1.53
CA ASN A 532 5.51 14.32 -2.48
C ASN A 532 4.94 14.68 -3.86
N PHE A 533 3.92 13.97 -4.35
CA PHE A 533 3.29 14.28 -5.63
C PHE A 533 2.60 15.65 -5.60
N LEU A 534 1.89 15.96 -4.51
CA LEU A 534 1.26 17.25 -4.29
C LEU A 534 2.28 18.39 -4.26
N VAL A 535 3.35 18.25 -3.48
CA VAL A 535 4.39 19.28 -3.31
C VAL A 535 5.12 19.53 -4.63
N VAL A 536 5.50 18.48 -5.37
CA VAL A 536 6.20 18.63 -6.65
C VAL A 536 5.34 19.39 -7.67
N ASN A 537 4.05 19.03 -7.80
CA ASN A 537 3.14 19.73 -8.72
C ASN A 537 2.86 21.16 -8.27
N PHE A 538 2.70 21.40 -6.97
CA PHE A 538 2.52 22.74 -6.43
C PHE A 538 3.74 23.63 -6.70
N VAL A 539 4.95 23.13 -6.42
CA VAL A 539 6.21 23.86 -6.66
C VAL A 539 6.39 24.15 -8.15
N ALA A 540 6.08 23.21 -9.05
CA ALA A 540 6.14 23.44 -10.49
C ALA A 540 5.17 24.55 -10.93
N CYS A 541 3.93 24.54 -10.42
CA CYS A 541 2.96 25.59 -10.69
C CYS A 541 3.40 26.95 -10.12
N PHE A 542 3.87 26.98 -8.88
CA PHE A 542 4.36 28.17 -8.21
C PHE A 542 5.55 28.79 -8.95
N PHE A 543 6.51 27.96 -9.36
CA PHE A 543 7.66 28.43 -10.13
C PHE A 543 7.25 29.04 -11.47
N ASP A 544 6.30 28.43 -12.20
CA ASP A 544 5.77 29.07 -13.42
C ASP A 544 4.99 30.37 -13.11
N THR A 545 4.34 30.51 -11.94
CA THR A 545 3.71 31.81 -11.58
C THR A 545 4.74 32.91 -11.37
N VAL A 546 5.85 32.59 -10.69
CA VAL A 546 6.96 33.53 -10.48
C VAL A 546 7.60 33.90 -11.82
N LEU A 547 7.85 32.93 -12.70
CA LEU A 547 8.38 33.20 -14.04
C LEU A 547 7.41 34.02 -14.90
N ALA A 548 6.10 33.77 -14.79
CA ALA A 548 5.08 34.57 -15.47
C ALA A 548 5.11 36.04 -15.01
N PHE A 549 5.23 36.27 -13.70
CA PHE A 549 5.35 37.61 -13.15
C PHE A 549 6.62 38.31 -13.61
N ILE A 550 7.77 37.62 -13.61
CA ILE A 550 9.04 38.15 -14.14
C ILE A 550 8.91 38.52 -15.61
N ALA A 551 8.26 37.67 -16.43
CA ALA A 551 8.05 37.93 -17.85
C ALA A 551 7.17 39.18 -18.07
N LEU A 552 6.06 39.31 -17.33
CA LEU A 552 5.17 40.47 -17.41
C LEU A 552 5.87 41.76 -16.95
N PHE A 553 6.61 41.71 -15.85
CA PHE A 553 7.37 42.85 -15.34
C PHE A 553 8.48 43.28 -16.31
N SER A 554 9.19 42.32 -16.89
CA SER A 554 10.22 42.53 -17.90
C SER A 554 9.66 43.18 -19.17
N GLN A 555 8.47 42.74 -19.62
CA GLN A 555 7.82 43.30 -20.80
C GLN A 555 7.43 44.77 -20.58
N ARG A 556 7.05 45.13 -19.35
CA ARG A 556 6.70 46.51 -18.98
C ARG A 556 7.87 47.49 -19.00
N GLN A 557 9.07 47.07 -18.62
CA GLN A 557 10.27 47.93 -18.68
C GLN A 557 10.84 48.11 -20.11
N SER A 558 10.30 47.37 -21.09
CA SER A 558 10.85 47.30 -22.44
C SER A 558 10.33 48.41 -23.34
N THR A 559 10.76 49.65 -23.11
CA THR A 559 10.61 50.73 -24.10
C THR A 559 11.89 51.00 -24.91
N SER A 560 13.03 50.35 -24.63
CA SER A 560 14.26 50.61 -25.43
C SER A 560 15.46 49.63 -25.36
N THR A 561 15.48 48.55 -24.55
CA THR A 561 16.72 47.75 -24.34
C THR A 561 16.67 46.30 -24.84
N THR A 562 17.56 45.96 -25.79
CA THR A 562 17.69 44.62 -26.43
C THR A 562 18.02 43.48 -25.45
N ARG A 563 18.60 43.77 -24.29
CA ARG A 563 18.91 42.77 -23.24
C ARG A 563 17.66 42.21 -22.57
N VAL A 564 16.63 43.05 -22.38
CA VAL A 564 15.38 42.67 -21.70
C VAL A 564 14.58 41.68 -22.56
N ALA A 565 14.52 41.90 -23.87
CA ALA A 565 13.84 40.99 -24.81
C ALA A 565 14.45 39.56 -24.85
N ARG A 566 15.79 39.45 -24.74
CA ARG A 566 16.46 38.15 -24.65
C ARG A 566 16.10 37.41 -23.36
N LEU A 567 16.05 38.11 -22.23
CA LEU A 567 15.67 37.52 -20.95
C LEU A 567 14.23 37.00 -20.98
N THR A 568 13.28 37.78 -21.51
CA THR A 568 11.88 37.35 -21.65
C THR A 568 11.74 36.10 -22.51
N SER A 569 12.52 36.01 -23.61
CA SER A 569 12.54 34.85 -24.50
C SER A 569 13.03 33.58 -23.78
N ILE A 570 14.11 33.69 -22.99
CA ILE A 570 14.65 32.58 -22.20
C ILE A 570 13.65 32.13 -21.13
N VAL A 571 13.03 33.08 -20.42
CA VAL A 571 12.00 32.79 -19.41
C VAL A 571 10.83 32.05 -20.05
N ASN A 572 10.33 32.51 -21.20
CA ASN A 572 9.25 31.86 -21.92
C ASN A 572 9.61 30.44 -22.38
N LEU A 573 10.85 30.22 -22.83
CA LEU A 573 11.34 28.87 -23.16
C LEU A 573 11.27 27.93 -21.95
N ILE A 574 11.80 28.37 -20.79
CA ILE A 574 11.77 27.58 -19.55
C ILE A 574 10.32 27.24 -19.16
N ARG A 575 9.42 28.21 -19.24
CA ARG A 575 7.99 28.02 -18.95
C ARG A 575 7.35 26.98 -19.86
N TRP A 576 7.67 26.96 -21.16
CA TRP A 576 7.18 25.94 -22.09
C TRP A 576 7.73 24.55 -21.78
N VAL A 577 9.02 24.44 -21.46
CA VAL A 577 9.63 23.16 -21.05
C VAL A 577 8.92 22.59 -19.84
N ILE A 578 8.69 23.40 -18.79
CA ILE A 578 7.97 22.96 -17.59
C ILE A 578 6.53 22.56 -17.93
N ALA A 579 5.83 23.33 -18.75
CA ALA A 579 4.45 23.04 -19.15
C ALA A 579 4.31 21.73 -19.92
N VAL A 580 5.33 21.29 -20.68
CA VAL A 580 5.33 20.00 -21.38
C VAL A 580 5.43 18.83 -20.41
N PHE A 581 6.20 18.94 -19.33
CA PHE A 581 6.34 17.87 -18.34
C PHE A 581 5.19 17.82 -17.33
N PHE A 582 4.64 18.97 -16.93
CA PHE A 582 3.66 19.09 -15.87
C PHE A 582 2.29 19.53 -16.41
N PRO A 583 1.29 18.62 -16.49
CA PRO A 583 -0.06 18.95 -16.94
C PRO A 583 -0.71 20.07 -16.11
N CYS A 584 -0.41 20.16 -14.81
CA CYS A 584 -0.96 21.19 -13.92
C CYS A 584 -0.50 22.60 -14.31
N VAL A 585 0.74 22.75 -14.76
CA VAL A 585 1.29 24.01 -15.25
C VAL A 585 0.61 24.41 -16.55
N ASN A 586 0.42 23.47 -17.46
CA ASN A 586 -0.28 23.71 -18.73
C ASN A 586 -1.75 24.12 -18.51
N TYR A 587 -2.46 23.45 -17.61
CA TYR A 587 -3.83 23.81 -17.22
C TYR A 587 -3.91 25.23 -16.67
N LYS A 588 -3.05 25.58 -15.71
CA LYS A 588 -2.98 26.93 -15.16
C LYS A 588 -2.71 27.98 -16.24
N ARG A 589 -1.79 27.71 -17.17
CA ARG A 589 -1.53 28.62 -18.31
C ARG A 589 -2.74 28.76 -19.24
N ALA A 590 -3.54 27.72 -19.41
CA ALA A 590 -4.79 27.82 -20.16
C ALA A 590 -5.80 28.75 -19.46
N LEU A 591 -5.98 28.62 -18.15
CA LEU A 591 -6.84 29.52 -17.37
C LEU A 591 -6.35 30.97 -17.41
N PHE A 592 -5.04 31.17 -17.34
CA PHE A 592 -4.43 32.48 -17.49
C PHE A 592 -4.73 33.10 -18.86
N ASN A 593 -4.59 32.33 -19.95
CA ASN A 593 -4.89 32.81 -21.30
C ASN A 593 -6.38 33.08 -21.51
N ILE A 594 -7.27 32.25 -20.95
CA ILE A 594 -8.72 32.49 -20.95
C ILE A 594 -9.02 33.85 -20.32
N ARG A 595 -8.44 34.13 -19.14
CA ARG A 595 -8.60 35.42 -18.47
C ARG A 595 -8.01 36.56 -19.28
N LEU A 596 -6.79 36.42 -19.80
CA LEU A 596 -6.10 37.47 -20.54
C LEU A 596 -6.83 37.84 -21.84
N LYS A 597 -7.31 36.85 -22.59
CA LYS A 597 -8.11 37.07 -23.80
C LYS A 597 -9.47 37.69 -23.48
N SER A 598 -10.11 37.27 -22.39
CA SER A 598 -11.34 37.92 -21.93
C SER A 598 -11.12 39.41 -21.63
N ASN A 599 -10.02 39.79 -20.97
CA ASN A 599 -9.68 41.19 -20.74
C ASN A 599 -9.48 41.96 -22.07
N GLN A 600 -8.78 41.35 -23.04
CA GLN A 600 -8.55 41.97 -24.36
C GLN A 600 -9.84 42.21 -25.14
N GLU A 601 -10.76 41.24 -25.14
CA GLU A 601 -12.08 41.39 -25.78
C GLU A 601 -12.89 42.52 -25.13
N CYS A 602 -12.87 42.64 -23.80
CA CYS A 602 -13.54 43.73 -23.09
C CYS A 602 -12.96 45.09 -23.48
N ILE A 603 -11.63 45.21 -23.54
CA ILE A 603 -10.94 46.44 -23.96
C ILE A 603 -11.34 46.79 -25.40
N SER A 604 -11.35 45.80 -26.31
CA SER A 604 -11.78 46.01 -27.69
C SER A 604 -13.24 46.44 -27.81
N ALA A 605 -14.14 45.87 -26.98
CA ALA A 605 -15.55 46.23 -26.95
C ALA A 605 -15.76 47.67 -26.45
N VAL A 606 -15.06 48.09 -25.38
CA VAL A 606 -15.08 49.48 -24.91
C VAL A 606 -14.53 50.43 -25.97
N ASN A 607 -13.45 50.05 -26.65
CA ASN A 607 -12.89 50.84 -27.73
C ASN A 607 -13.85 50.96 -28.92
N SER A 608 -14.58 49.89 -29.28
CA SER A 608 -15.60 49.93 -30.35
C SER A 608 -16.81 50.81 -30.00
N LEU A 609 -17.18 50.88 -28.71
CA LEU A 609 -18.23 51.79 -28.22
C LEU A 609 -17.78 53.26 -28.24
N MET A 610 -16.47 53.52 -28.13
CA MET A 610 -15.86 54.86 -28.10
C MET A 610 -15.36 55.32 -29.49
N LEU A 611 -15.05 54.41 -30.41
CA LEU A 611 -14.43 54.65 -31.71
C LEU A 611 -15.05 53.74 -32.78
N THR A 612 -15.34 54.27 -33.97
CA THR A 612 -15.99 53.56 -35.08
C THR A 612 -15.05 52.62 -35.87
N ASN A 613 -14.09 51.96 -35.22
CA ASN A 613 -13.22 51.00 -35.89
C ASN A 613 -13.39 49.61 -35.28
N ASP A 614 -13.99 48.72 -36.05
CA ASP A 614 -14.09 47.29 -35.77
C ASP A 614 -12.72 46.63 -35.96
N SER A 615 -11.99 46.38 -34.87
CA SER A 615 -10.87 45.44 -34.88
C SER A 615 -11.40 44.02 -34.67
N ALA A 616 -11.31 43.16 -35.69
CA ALA A 616 -11.69 41.75 -35.58
C ALA A 616 -10.85 41.03 -34.51
N THR A 617 -11.50 40.41 -33.53
CA THR A 617 -10.84 39.61 -32.50
C THR A 617 -10.49 38.22 -33.04
N GLU A 618 -9.27 37.74 -32.76
CA GLU A 618 -8.86 36.40 -33.17
C GLU A 618 -9.67 35.30 -32.47
N SER A 619 -9.79 34.11 -33.10
CA SER A 619 -10.49 32.96 -32.50
C SER A 619 -9.84 32.46 -31.19
N TRP A 620 -10.66 31.94 -30.26
CA TRP A 620 -10.21 31.39 -28.97
C TRP A 620 -9.26 30.19 -29.10
N MET A 621 -9.39 29.43 -30.19
CA MET A 621 -8.54 28.28 -30.49
C MET A 621 -7.26 28.65 -31.26
N SER A 622 -6.89 29.94 -31.34
CA SER A 622 -5.67 30.34 -32.04
C SER A 622 -4.41 29.78 -31.36
N THR A 623 -3.35 29.59 -32.15
CA THR A 623 -2.02 29.21 -31.65
C THR A 623 -1.14 30.41 -31.30
N HIS A 624 -1.67 31.63 -31.40
CA HIS A 624 -0.96 32.85 -31.01
C HIS A 624 -0.99 33.04 -29.48
N GLU A 625 -0.16 33.95 -28.95
CA GLU A 625 0.17 34.05 -27.51
C GLU A 625 -1.05 34.30 -26.58
N SER A 626 -2.20 34.70 -27.13
CA SER A 626 -3.47 34.90 -26.41
C SER A 626 -4.48 33.75 -26.53
N GLY A 627 -4.23 32.75 -27.38
CA GLY A 627 -5.13 31.61 -27.60
C GLY A 627 -4.88 30.42 -26.68
N ILE A 628 -5.75 29.39 -26.79
CA ILE A 628 -5.69 28.14 -25.99
C ILE A 628 -5.19 26.94 -26.84
N GLY A 629 -5.01 27.14 -28.16
CA GLY A 629 -4.71 26.06 -29.10
C GLY A 629 -3.41 25.30 -28.79
N ILE A 630 -2.35 26.00 -28.36
CA ILE A 630 -1.08 25.35 -28.01
C ILE A 630 -1.24 24.46 -26.76
N GLN A 631 -1.96 24.93 -25.74
CA GLN A 631 -2.18 24.18 -24.51
C GLN A 631 -2.93 22.88 -24.78
N PHE A 632 -3.91 22.90 -25.69
CA PHE A 632 -4.62 21.70 -26.13
C PHE A 632 -3.67 20.69 -26.79
N ILE A 633 -2.81 21.15 -27.71
CA ILE A 633 -1.82 20.27 -28.38
C ILE A 633 -0.86 19.65 -27.36
N ILE A 634 -0.40 20.43 -26.37
CA ILE A 634 0.49 19.91 -25.31
C ILE A 634 -0.22 18.84 -24.48
N PHE A 635 -1.51 18.98 -24.17
CA PHE A 635 -2.26 17.92 -23.49
C PHE A 635 -2.31 16.62 -24.31
N CYS A 636 -2.57 16.71 -25.62
CA CYS A 636 -2.55 15.52 -26.49
C CYS A 636 -1.18 14.82 -26.47
N ILE A 637 -0.09 15.60 -26.52
CA ILE A 637 1.28 15.07 -26.44
C ILE A 637 1.51 14.41 -25.07
N GLN A 638 1.10 15.06 -23.98
CA GLN A 638 1.24 14.52 -22.62
C GLN A 638 0.51 13.19 -22.43
N ILE A 639 -0.74 13.10 -22.91
CA ILE A 639 -1.53 11.86 -22.85
C ILE A 639 -0.76 10.73 -23.54
N PHE A 640 -0.23 10.98 -24.74
CA PHE A 640 0.52 9.98 -25.49
C PHE A 640 1.83 9.58 -24.80
N VAL A 641 2.66 10.56 -24.41
CA VAL A 641 3.97 10.33 -23.81
C VAL A 641 3.86 9.57 -22.49
N TRP A 642 3.00 10.02 -21.57
CA TRP A 642 2.87 9.37 -20.28
C TRP A 642 2.22 7.98 -20.38
N SER A 643 1.28 7.78 -21.29
CA SER A 643 0.72 6.45 -21.56
C SER A 643 1.76 5.48 -22.14
N MET A 644 2.63 5.98 -23.02
CA MET A 644 3.72 5.18 -23.59
C MET A 644 4.74 4.79 -22.52
N ILE A 645 5.13 5.72 -21.63
CA ILE A 645 6.00 5.43 -20.48
C ILE A 645 5.37 4.39 -19.56
N LEU A 646 4.07 4.49 -19.25
CA LEU A 646 3.35 3.52 -18.43
C LEU A 646 3.41 2.11 -19.04
N ILE A 647 3.16 1.99 -20.36
CA ILE A 647 3.24 0.72 -21.07
C ILE A 647 4.66 0.15 -21.04
N LEU A 648 5.68 0.98 -21.24
CA LEU A 648 7.08 0.54 -21.21
C LEU A 648 7.50 0.03 -19.81
N ILE A 649 7.16 0.76 -18.73
CA ILE A 649 7.43 0.32 -17.35
C ILE A 649 6.76 -1.04 -17.08
N GLU A 650 5.50 -1.18 -17.47
CA GLU A 650 4.71 -2.39 -17.19
C GLU A 650 5.11 -3.59 -18.07
N SER A 651 5.65 -3.33 -19.27
CA SER A 651 6.22 -4.34 -20.18
C SER A 651 7.56 -4.91 -19.67
N GLY A 652 8.14 -4.30 -18.63
CA GLY A 652 9.41 -4.74 -18.05
C GLY A 652 10.63 -4.39 -18.90
N THR A 653 10.50 -3.50 -19.89
CA THR A 653 11.66 -2.90 -20.55
C THR A 653 12.34 -1.96 -19.55
N ASN A 654 13.61 -2.25 -19.23
CA ASN A 654 14.43 -1.45 -18.30
C ASN A 654 14.68 -0.04 -18.85
N ILE A 655 13.71 0.86 -18.77
CA ILE A 655 13.96 2.28 -18.99
C ILE A 655 14.71 2.80 -17.77
N LYS A 656 16.01 3.04 -17.92
CA LYS A 656 16.82 3.79 -16.94
C LYS A 656 16.43 5.28 -17.03
N LEU A 657 15.24 5.66 -16.54
CA LEU A 657 14.89 7.07 -16.33
C LEU A 657 15.82 7.64 -15.25
N GLY A 658 16.60 8.65 -15.61
CA GLY A 658 17.75 9.20 -14.88
C GLY A 658 17.47 9.88 -13.54
N CYS A 659 16.43 9.50 -12.79
CA CYS A 659 16.22 9.96 -11.41
C CYS A 659 16.86 8.99 -10.41
N ARG A 660 18.17 8.80 -10.52
CA ARG A 660 18.95 7.82 -9.72
C ARG A 660 19.12 8.19 -8.23
N ARG A 661 18.58 9.33 -7.78
CA ARG A 661 18.73 9.85 -6.42
C ARG A 661 17.44 9.88 -5.58
N CYS A 662 16.26 9.87 -6.20
CA CYS A 662 14.97 9.86 -5.48
C CYS A 662 14.30 8.48 -5.49
N CYS A 663 14.60 7.65 -6.50
CA CYS A 663 14.11 6.29 -6.61
C CYS A 663 15.12 5.33 -5.98
N ASN A 664 15.22 5.33 -4.64
CA ASN A 664 15.65 4.14 -3.90
C ASN A 664 14.49 3.13 -3.97
N CYS A 665 14.15 2.68 -5.18
CA CYS A 665 13.25 1.55 -5.35
C CYS A 665 13.99 0.32 -4.79
N GLU A 666 13.45 -0.23 -3.71
CA GLU A 666 13.72 -1.60 -3.24
C GLU A 666 13.17 -2.63 -4.24
N ASN A 667 13.30 -2.37 -5.53
CA ASN A 667 13.36 -3.46 -6.49
C ASN A 667 14.76 -4.01 -6.32
N ASP A 668 14.85 -5.13 -5.61
CA ASP A 668 15.92 -6.09 -5.77
C ASP A 668 16.30 -6.14 -7.26
N LEU A 669 17.43 -5.48 -7.58
CA LEU A 669 17.90 -5.26 -8.94
C LEU A 669 18.30 -6.60 -9.54
N ALA A 670 17.31 -7.32 -10.06
CA ALA A 670 17.44 -8.13 -11.24
C ALA A 670 17.69 -7.19 -12.44
N GLU A 671 18.92 -6.68 -12.55
CA GLU A 671 19.44 -6.23 -13.84
C GLU A 671 19.55 -7.46 -14.74
N THR A 672 18.50 -7.66 -15.54
CA THR A 672 18.48 -8.46 -16.76
C THR A 672 19.29 -7.69 -17.81
N ASP A 673 20.58 -7.99 -17.91
CA ASP A 673 21.33 -7.77 -19.14
C ASP A 673 21.09 -8.98 -20.05
N THR A 674 20.13 -8.85 -20.97
CA THR A 674 20.14 -9.64 -22.20
C THR A 674 20.70 -8.74 -23.29
N ARG A 675 22.01 -8.85 -23.56
CA ARG A 675 22.65 -8.71 -24.89
C ARG A 675 24.18 -8.79 -24.78
N SER A 676 24.64 -10.00 -24.53
CA SER A 676 25.81 -10.66 -25.11
C SER A 676 25.98 -11.96 -24.31
N PRO A 677 26.43 -13.08 -24.91
CA PRO A 677 27.18 -14.04 -24.11
C PRO A 677 28.38 -13.24 -23.62
N LEU A 678 28.32 -12.73 -22.39
CA LEU A 678 29.48 -12.18 -21.72
C LEU A 678 30.47 -13.33 -21.71
N GLY A 679 31.49 -13.19 -22.55
CA GLY A 679 32.44 -14.22 -22.89
C GLY A 679 32.99 -14.86 -21.63
N ASP A 680 33.17 -16.18 -21.72
CA ASP A 680 34.37 -16.86 -21.28
C ASP A 680 35.17 -16.05 -20.27
N VAL A 681 34.67 -15.99 -19.04
CA VAL A 681 35.56 -15.92 -17.90
C VAL A 681 36.13 -17.33 -17.78
N GLU A 682 37.07 -17.63 -18.68
CA GLU A 682 38.09 -18.64 -18.47
C GLU A 682 38.75 -18.31 -17.13
N GLY A 683 38.38 -19.07 -16.10
CA GLY A 683 38.85 -18.82 -14.74
C GLY A 683 37.99 -19.42 -13.63
N ALA A 684 36.81 -19.94 -13.94
CA ALA A 684 36.13 -20.89 -13.07
C ALA A 684 35.35 -21.89 -13.93
N ILE A 685 36.05 -22.95 -14.32
CA ILE A 685 35.44 -24.24 -14.70
C ILE A 685 34.29 -24.49 -13.71
N PRO A 686 33.06 -24.84 -14.15
CA PRO A 686 32.03 -25.25 -13.21
C PRO A 686 32.66 -26.38 -12.40
N GLN A 687 32.91 -26.15 -11.10
CA GLN A 687 33.27 -27.23 -10.20
C GLN A 687 32.33 -28.37 -10.54
N GLN A 688 32.88 -29.48 -11.02
CA GLN A 688 32.15 -30.73 -11.16
C GLN A 688 31.35 -30.86 -9.87
N TRP A 689 30.02 -30.76 -9.99
CA TRP A 689 29.17 -30.80 -8.82
C TRP A 689 29.45 -32.10 -8.11
N ASN A 690 29.94 -32.03 -6.87
CA ASN A 690 30.11 -33.21 -6.06
C ASN A 690 28.72 -33.71 -5.66
N ASP A 691 28.10 -34.46 -6.57
CA ASP A 691 26.92 -35.30 -6.35
C ASP A 691 27.11 -36.25 -5.15
N ALA A 692 28.35 -36.44 -4.67
CA ALA A 692 28.70 -37.20 -3.49
C ALA A 692 27.99 -36.74 -2.20
N HIS A 693 27.65 -35.45 -2.06
CA HIS A 693 26.96 -34.92 -0.88
C HIS A 693 25.42 -34.90 -1.00
N LEU A 694 24.88 -35.11 -2.22
CA LEU A 694 23.44 -35.11 -2.44
C LEU A 694 22.86 -36.50 -2.17
N ASP A 695 21.70 -36.50 -1.56
CA ASP A 695 20.98 -37.72 -1.29
C ASP A 695 20.67 -38.50 -2.58
N GLU A 696 20.66 -39.83 -2.50
CA GLU A 696 20.43 -40.68 -3.67
C GLU A 696 19.06 -40.40 -4.31
N ASP A 697 18.06 -40.11 -3.49
CA ASP A 697 16.70 -39.82 -3.96
C ASP A 697 16.65 -38.50 -4.74
N VAL A 698 17.41 -37.49 -4.31
CA VAL A 698 17.55 -36.21 -5.04
C VAL A 698 18.31 -36.41 -6.35
N ARG A 699 19.36 -37.24 -6.35
CA ARG A 699 20.12 -37.57 -7.57
C ARG A 699 19.26 -38.33 -8.58
N ASN A 700 18.50 -39.30 -8.13
CA ASN A 700 17.58 -40.08 -8.97
C ASN A 700 16.49 -39.18 -9.56
N GLU A 701 15.86 -38.32 -8.74
CA GLU A 701 14.89 -37.32 -9.20
C GLU A 701 15.49 -36.39 -10.26
N ARG A 702 16.73 -35.92 -10.05
CA ARG A 702 17.45 -35.07 -11.01
C ARG A 702 17.74 -35.79 -12.33
N ARG A 703 18.12 -37.07 -12.29
CA ARG A 703 18.32 -37.89 -13.50
C ARG A 703 17.01 -38.09 -14.25
N LEU A 704 15.94 -38.49 -13.55
CA LEU A 704 14.60 -38.65 -14.12
C LEU A 704 14.15 -37.40 -14.88
N LEU A 705 14.28 -36.23 -14.25
CA LEU A 705 13.88 -34.95 -14.85
C LEU A 705 14.69 -34.55 -16.09
N ARG A 706 15.92 -35.07 -16.25
CA ARG A 706 16.81 -34.82 -17.39
C ARG A 706 16.60 -35.80 -18.53
N GLU A 707 16.34 -37.07 -18.21
CA GLU A 707 16.32 -38.18 -19.17
C GLU A 707 14.92 -38.43 -19.73
N GLU A 708 13.85 -38.24 -18.95
CA GLU A 708 12.47 -38.52 -19.38
C GLU A 708 11.74 -37.27 -19.91
N THR A 709 11.42 -37.28 -21.20
CA THR A 709 10.65 -36.21 -21.87
C THR A 709 9.13 -36.31 -21.62
N ASN A 710 8.61 -37.50 -21.29
CA ASN A 710 7.18 -37.76 -21.11
C ASN A 710 6.61 -37.41 -19.71
N LEU A 711 7.46 -37.02 -18.75
CA LEU A 711 7.04 -36.64 -17.39
C LEU A 711 6.07 -35.45 -17.34
N SER A 712 6.04 -34.61 -18.38
CA SER A 712 5.12 -33.47 -18.49
C SER A 712 3.65 -33.86 -18.60
N ALA A 713 3.33 -35.10 -18.97
CA ALA A 713 1.95 -35.57 -19.08
C ALA A 713 1.37 -36.06 -17.74
N SER A 714 2.21 -36.59 -16.84
CA SER A 714 1.80 -37.11 -15.52
C SER A 714 1.95 -36.10 -14.39
N SER A 715 2.79 -35.08 -14.56
CA SER A 715 3.11 -34.08 -13.53
C SER A 715 2.34 -32.78 -13.74
N VAL A 716 1.75 -32.24 -12.67
CA VAL A 716 1.08 -30.92 -12.70
C VAL A 716 2.12 -29.81 -12.76
N ILE A 717 3.22 -29.98 -12.03
CA ILE A 717 4.33 -29.02 -12.02
C ILE A 717 5.65 -29.76 -12.12
N LEU A 718 6.54 -29.21 -12.93
CA LEU A 718 7.85 -29.73 -13.21
C LEU A 718 8.87 -28.59 -13.18
N VAL A 719 9.86 -28.72 -12.29
CA VAL A 719 10.90 -27.72 -12.06
C VAL A 719 12.25 -28.33 -12.42
N ARG A 720 12.95 -27.71 -13.39
CA ARG A 720 14.25 -28.18 -13.91
C ARG A 720 15.34 -27.14 -13.72
N ASP A 721 16.40 -27.53 -13.04
CA ASP A 721 17.64 -26.79 -12.80
C ASP A 721 17.39 -25.29 -12.46
N LEU A 722 16.36 -25.05 -11.64
CA LEU A 722 15.89 -23.71 -11.30
C LEU A 722 16.90 -23.00 -10.40
N ALA A 723 17.38 -21.82 -10.80
CA ALA A 723 18.34 -21.05 -10.02
C ALA A 723 18.01 -19.55 -9.97
N LYS A 724 18.35 -18.92 -8.84
CA LYS A 724 18.24 -17.48 -8.65
C LYS A 724 19.47 -16.90 -7.98
N ARG A 725 20.12 -15.94 -8.66
CA ARG A 725 21.28 -15.20 -8.16
C ARG A 725 20.95 -13.71 -8.06
N PHE A 726 21.19 -13.11 -6.90
CA PHE A 726 21.02 -11.69 -6.64
C PHE A 726 22.38 -10.99 -6.60
N LYS A 727 22.48 -9.82 -7.24
CA LYS A 727 23.68 -8.97 -7.20
C LYS A 727 23.62 -8.12 -5.93
N LYS A 728 24.50 -8.37 -4.93
CA LYS A 728 24.52 -7.58 -3.69
C LYS A 728 25.28 -6.27 -3.94
N ARG A 729 24.63 -5.12 -3.73
CA ARG A 729 25.28 -3.80 -3.79
C ARG A 729 25.84 -3.48 -2.41
N LYS A 730 27.16 -3.45 -2.24
CA LYS A 730 27.78 -2.87 -1.04
C LYS A 730 28.08 -1.39 -1.28
N GLU A 731 27.61 -0.54 -0.38
CA GLU A 731 28.25 0.75 -0.14
C GLU A 731 29.71 0.48 0.29
N LYS A 732 30.67 1.05 -0.45
CA LYS A 732 32.09 1.25 -0.06
C LYS A 732 33.13 0.10 -0.19
N SER A 733 32.92 -0.98 -0.94
CA SER A 733 34.03 -1.93 -1.26
C SER A 733 34.04 -2.40 -2.71
N LEU A 734 35.22 -2.39 -3.35
CA LEU A 734 35.47 -2.59 -4.78
C LEU A 734 35.09 -3.98 -5.35
N HIS A 735 34.72 -4.96 -4.51
CA HIS A 735 34.38 -6.33 -4.97
C HIS A 735 32.87 -6.59 -4.89
N ARG A 736 32.24 -6.85 -6.05
CA ARG A 736 30.83 -7.29 -6.17
C ARG A 736 30.70 -8.73 -5.71
N ARG A 737 29.86 -9.01 -4.70
CA ARG A 737 29.54 -10.38 -4.25
C ARG A 737 28.16 -10.79 -4.78
N ILE A 738 28.10 -11.91 -5.50
CA ILE A 738 26.84 -12.51 -5.97
C ILE A 738 26.29 -13.39 -4.84
N PHE A 739 24.99 -13.27 -4.55
CA PHE A 739 24.28 -14.11 -3.59
C PHE A 739 23.39 -15.11 -4.34
N THR A 740 23.69 -16.40 -4.24
CA THR A 740 22.85 -17.46 -4.80
C THR A 740 21.78 -17.81 -3.77
N ALA A 741 20.51 -17.54 -4.08
CA ALA A 741 19.38 -17.82 -3.19
C ALA A 741 18.74 -19.19 -3.45
N VAL A 742 18.72 -19.61 -4.72
CA VAL A 742 18.28 -20.93 -5.16
C VAL A 742 19.31 -21.42 -6.17
N ASP A 743 19.73 -22.67 -6.05
CA ASP A 743 20.80 -23.24 -6.86
C ASP A 743 20.37 -24.59 -7.44
N HIS A 744 20.03 -24.59 -8.74
CA HIS A 744 19.70 -25.78 -9.52
C HIS A 744 18.69 -26.73 -8.86
N LEU A 745 17.57 -26.17 -8.41
CA LEU A 745 16.48 -26.92 -7.79
C LEU A 745 15.74 -27.77 -8.82
N ASN A 746 15.53 -29.05 -8.51
CA ASN A 746 14.89 -30.04 -9.37
C ASN A 746 13.85 -30.83 -8.56
N PHE A 747 12.58 -30.81 -8.99
CA PHE A 747 11.53 -31.67 -8.45
C PHE A 747 10.31 -31.68 -9.39
N HIS A 748 9.50 -32.74 -9.33
CA HIS A 748 8.17 -32.77 -9.92
C HIS A 748 7.10 -33.13 -8.88
N VAL A 749 5.87 -32.73 -9.16
CA VAL A 749 4.70 -33.04 -8.32
C VAL A 749 3.58 -33.59 -9.21
N THR A 750 3.11 -34.78 -8.86
CA THR A 750 2.03 -35.50 -9.55
C THR A 750 0.66 -34.99 -9.09
N GLN A 751 -0.39 -35.31 -9.85
CA GLN A 751 -1.76 -34.99 -9.46
C GLN A 751 -2.14 -35.61 -8.11
N ARG A 752 -3.06 -34.99 -7.37
CA ARG A 752 -3.58 -35.47 -6.07
C ARG A 752 -2.54 -35.65 -4.98
N SER A 753 -1.40 -34.97 -5.09
CA SER A 753 -0.32 -35.04 -4.11
C SER A 753 -0.15 -33.70 -3.39
N CYS A 754 0.40 -33.78 -2.17
CA CYS A 754 0.74 -32.62 -1.37
C CYS A 754 2.25 -32.62 -1.14
N PHE A 755 2.96 -31.69 -1.78
CA PHE A 755 4.41 -31.57 -1.69
C PHE A 755 4.82 -30.53 -0.65
N GLY A 756 5.57 -30.96 0.38
CA GLY A 756 6.05 -30.11 1.45
C GLY A 756 7.50 -29.69 1.26
N LEU A 757 7.75 -28.39 1.16
CA LEU A 757 9.10 -27.83 1.06
C LEU A 757 9.54 -27.24 2.41
N LEU A 758 10.36 -28.01 3.12
CA LEU A 758 11.01 -27.60 4.37
C LEU A 758 12.34 -26.95 4.06
N GLY A 759 12.84 -26.09 4.95
CA GLY A 759 14.14 -25.48 4.72
C GLY A 759 14.76 -24.87 5.95
N THR A 760 16.08 -25.04 6.07
CA THR A 760 16.91 -24.69 7.23
C THR A 760 17.11 -23.17 7.36
N TYR A 761 17.11 -22.68 8.59
CA TYR A 761 17.42 -21.29 8.91
C TYR A 761 18.77 -21.24 9.60
N ILE A 762 19.85 -21.12 8.84
CA ILE A 762 21.18 -20.91 9.44
C ILE A 762 21.29 -19.43 9.81
N ILE A 763 21.65 -19.15 11.07
CA ILE A 763 21.75 -17.82 11.74
C ILE A 763 22.68 -16.80 11.02
N ARG A 764 23.23 -17.12 9.86
CA ARG A 764 23.98 -16.16 9.02
C ARG A 764 23.19 -15.76 7.78
N ALA A 765 22.27 -14.80 7.92
CA ALA A 765 21.72 -13.94 6.86
C ALA A 765 21.22 -14.58 5.53
N ASN A 766 21.15 -15.90 5.43
CA ASN A 766 20.87 -16.65 4.21
C ASN A 766 19.76 -17.65 4.52
N GLY A 767 18.53 -17.37 4.10
CA GLY A 767 17.43 -18.34 4.17
C GLY A 767 17.61 -19.46 3.13
N ALA A 768 16.97 -20.62 3.34
CA ALA A 768 17.04 -21.78 2.45
C ALA A 768 16.54 -21.57 1.00
N GLY A 769 15.90 -20.42 0.69
CA GLY A 769 15.41 -20.10 -0.65
C GLY A 769 13.93 -20.38 -0.89
N LYS A 770 13.18 -20.94 0.06
CA LYS A 770 11.75 -21.33 -0.06
C LYS A 770 10.84 -20.25 -0.69
N THR A 771 10.77 -19.07 -0.06
CA THR A 771 9.95 -17.94 -0.54
C THR A 771 10.45 -17.43 -1.90
N THR A 772 11.76 -17.51 -2.15
CA THR A 772 12.32 -17.14 -3.47
C THR A 772 11.87 -18.12 -4.55
N THR A 773 11.85 -19.42 -4.24
CA THR A 773 11.28 -20.46 -5.11
C THR A 773 9.82 -20.18 -5.41
N PHE A 774 8.99 -19.92 -4.39
CA PHE A 774 7.57 -19.64 -4.58
C PHE A 774 7.31 -18.40 -5.43
N ARG A 775 8.06 -17.31 -5.22
CA ARG A 775 7.99 -16.12 -6.09
C ARG A 775 8.37 -16.42 -7.54
N MET A 776 9.28 -17.37 -7.78
CA MET A 776 9.57 -17.84 -9.14
C MET A 776 8.43 -18.72 -9.71
N LEU A 777 7.83 -19.59 -8.89
CA LEU A 777 6.69 -20.43 -9.30
C LEU A 777 5.47 -19.61 -9.73
N ILE A 778 5.20 -18.48 -9.07
CA ILE A 778 4.10 -17.57 -9.44
C ILE A 778 4.49 -16.53 -10.50
N ASN A 779 5.71 -16.59 -11.04
CA ASN A 779 6.27 -15.62 -12.00
C ASN A 779 6.32 -14.16 -11.52
N ASP A 780 6.33 -13.94 -10.20
CA ASP A 780 6.60 -12.63 -9.59
C ASP A 780 8.10 -12.30 -9.69
N LEU A 781 8.95 -13.32 -9.56
CA LEU A 781 10.39 -13.23 -9.73
C LEU A 781 10.86 -14.07 -10.92
N LYS A 782 11.48 -13.43 -11.93
CA LYS A 782 12.08 -14.20 -13.03
C LYS A 782 13.28 -15.03 -12.55
N PRO A 783 13.39 -16.32 -12.93
CA PRO A 783 14.56 -17.13 -12.64
C PRO A 783 15.82 -16.58 -13.33
N THR A 784 17.00 -16.91 -12.79
CA THR A 784 18.30 -16.62 -13.44
C THR A 784 18.62 -17.68 -14.49
N SER A 785 18.28 -18.94 -14.20
CA SER A 785 18.36 -20.08 -15.11
C SER A 785 17.35 -21.14 -14.69
N GLY A 786 17.11 -22.12 -15.57
CA GLY A 786 16.15 -23.21 -15.35
C GLY A 786 14.77 -22.94 -15.91
N GLU A 787 13.93 -23.97 -15.88
CA GLU A 787 12.61 -24.00 -16.50
C GLU A 787 11.55 -24.44 -15.49
N ILE A 788 10.35 -23.85 -15.60
CA ILE A 788 9.19 -24.20 -14.80
C ILE A 788 8.03 -24.48 -15.74
N ILE A 789 7.52 -25.70 -15.72
CA ILE A 789 6.41 -26.16 -16.54
C ILE A 789 5.24 -26.49 -15.62
N ILE A 790 4.08 -25.85 -15.83
CA ILE A 790 2.83 -26.11 -15.11
C ILE A 790 1.76 -26.54 -16.12
N ASN A 791 1.12 -27.68 -15.90
CA ASN A 791 0.11 -28.26 -16.82
C ASN A 791 0.61 -28.30 -18.28
N GLY A 792 1.87 -28.70 -18.49
CA GLY A 792 2.51 -28.74 -19.80
C GLY A 792 2.87 -27.38 -20.41
N LYS A 793 2.60 -26.25 -19.74
CA LYS A 793 2.91 -24.89 -20.20
C LYS A 793 4.11 -24.32 -19.45
N ASP A 794 5.07 -23.76 -20.19
CA ASP A 794 6.22 -23.06 -19.62
C ASP A 794 5.82 -21.65 -19.15
N ILE A 795 6.06 -21.37 -17.87
CA ILE A 795 5.73 -20.09 -17.22
C ILE A 795 6.52 -18.91 -17.79
N ASN A 796 7.74 -19.16 -18.28
CA ASN A 796 8.59 -18.11 -18.82
C ASN A 796 8.10 -17.64 -20.20
N LYS A 797 7.25 -18.42 -20.88
CA LYS A 797 6.61 -18.04 -22.15
C LYS A 797 5.38 -17.17 -21.89
N LYS A 798 5.05 -16.28 -22.83
CA LYS A 798 4.10 -15.15 -22.63
C LYS A 798 2.63 -15.55 -22.38
N GLU A 799 2.30 -16.83 -22.32
CA GLU A 799 0.92 -17.34 -22.22
C GLU A 799 0.53 -17.55 -20.76
N ARG A 800 -0.03 -16.49 -20.15
CA ARG A 800 -0.49 -16.46 -18.75
C ARG A 800 -1.90 -17.04 -18.60
N ASP A 801 -2.14 -18.24 -19.11
CA ASP A 801 -3.37 -18.96 -18.78
C ASP A 801 -3.03 -20.10 -17.82
N LEU A 802 -2.62 -19.70 -16.61
CA LEU A 802 -2.18 -20.56 -15.52
C LEU A 802 -3.18 -20.43 -14.38
N ASP A 803 -3.95 -21.48 -14.11
CA ASP A 803 -4.91 -21.49 -13.00
C ASP A 803 -4.22 -21.96 -11.71
N ILE A 804 -3.63 -20.99 -11.00
CA ILE A 804 -2.88 -21.19 -9.76
C ILE A 804 -3.60 -20.48 -8.61
N GLY A 805 -3.83 -21.20 -7.52
CA GLY A 805 -4.17 -20.63 -6.22
C GLY A 805 -2.92 -20.29 -5.43
N PHE A 806 -2.85 -19.13 -4.79
CA PHE A 806 -1.68 -18.75 -4.01
C PHE A 806 -2.06 -18.11 -2.67
N CYS A 807 -1.51 -18.65 -1.58
CA CYS A 807 -1.55 -18.06 -0.24
C CYS A 807 -0.13 -17.57 0.11
N PRO A 808 0.16 -16.26 0.07
CA PRO A 808 1.48 -15.69 0.38
C PRO A 808 1.86 -15.78 1.86
N GLN A 809 3.15 -15.62 2.21
CA GLN A 809 3.61 -15.58 3.62
C GLN A 809 2.98 -14.43 4.41
N PHE A 810 2.87 -13.25 3.79
CA PHE A 810 2.14 -12.10 4.33
C PHE A 810 0.84 -11.93 3.58
N ASP A 811 -0.26 -11.64 4.29
CA ASP A 811 -1.59 -11.59 3.69
C ASP A 811 -1.72 -10.41 2.69
N TRP A 812 -1.66 -10.69 1.39
CA TRP A 812 -1.79 -9.71 0.29
C TRP A 812 -3.24 -9.27 0.05
N LEU A 813 -3.91 -8.82 1.09
CA LEU A 813 -5.34 -8.53 1.10
C LEU A 813 -5.62 -7.04 0.90
N ILE A 814 -6.83 -6.74 0.39
CA ILE A 814 -7.33 -5.36 0.27
C ILE A 814 -8.03 -4.99 1.59
N ASN A 815 -7.32 -4.27 2.44
CA ASN A 815 -7.72 -3.95 3.81
C ASN A 815 -9.12 -3.31 3.97
N ASP A 816 -9.56 -2.53 2.97
CA ASP A 816 -10.83 -1.80 2.99
C ASP A 816 -12.07 -2.65 2.65
N LEU A 817 -11.90 -3.83 2.05
CA LEU A 817 -12.98 -4.73 1.68
C LEU A 817 -13.44 -5.60 2.86
N THR A 818 -14.66 -6.11 2.80
CA THR A 818 -15.14 -7.17 3.72
C THR A 818 -14.70 -8.55 3.25
N VAL A 819 -14.85 -9.55 4.12
CA VAL A 819 -14.56 -10.95 3.78
C VAL A 819 -15.38 -11.42 2.59
N ILE A 820 -16.69 -11.17 2.58
CA ILE A 820 -17.53 -11.54 1.42
C ILE A 820 -17.14 -10.78 0.15
N GLU A 821 -16.83 -9.49 0.24
CA GLU A 821 -16.51 -8.68 -0.94
C GLU A 821 -15.20 -9.12 -1.61
N ILE A 822 -14.17 -9.48 -0.83
CA ILE A 822 -12.92 -9.97 -1.41
C ILE A 822 -13.12 -11.35 -2.05
N LEU A 823 -13.91 -12.25 -1.45
CA LEU A 823 -14.23 -13.54 -2.05
C LEU A 823 -15.01 -13.36 -3.36
N LEU A 824 -16.04 -12.51 -3.36
CA LEU A 824 -16.81 -12.17 -4.56
C LEU A 824 -15.92 -11.55 -5.65
N LEU A 825 -14.97 -10.69 -5.28
CA LEU A 825 -14.01 -10.10 -6.21
C LEU A 825 -13.18 -11.19 -6.90
N PHE A 826 -12.54 -12.08 -6.13
CA PHE A 826 -11.67 -13.11 -6.70
C PHE A 826 -12.45 -14.18 -7.50
N ALA A 827 -13.65 -14.54 -7.06
CA ALA A 827 -14.55 -15.42 -7.82
C ALA A 827 -14.90 -14.83 -9.20
N ARG A 828 -15.24 -13.53 -9.24
CA ARG A 828 -15.51 -12.81 -10.51
C ARG A 828 -14.25 -12.68 -11.38
N LEU A 829 -13.09 -12.43 -10.78
CA LEU A 829 -11.83 -12.28 -11.53
C LEU A 829 -11.40 -13.58 -12.21
N LYS A 830 -11.55 -14.72 -11.53
CA LYS A 830 -11.33 -16.04 -12.12
C LYS A 830 -12.28 -16.32 -13.29
N GLY A 831 -13.49 -15.75 -13.22
CA GLY A 831 -14.46 -15.75 -14.31
C GLY A 831 -15.57 -16.79 -14.15
N LEU A 832 -15.89 -17.16 -12.90
CA LEU A 832 -17.03 -18.03 -12.60
C LEU A 832 -18.34 -17.45 -13.14
N LYS A 833 -19.27 -18.32 -13.52
CA LYS A 833 -20.62 -17.92 -13.94
C LYS A 833 -21.34 -17.19 -12.82
N TRP A 834 -22.05 -16.12 -13.20
CA TRP A 834 -22.69 -15.21 -12.24
C TRP A 834 -23.62 -15.87 -11.21
N SER A 835 -24.31 -16.95 -11.59
CA SER A 835 -25.20 -17.72 -10.71
C SER A 835 -24.47 -18.52 -9.64
N GLU A 836 -23.22 -18.92 -9.89
CA GLU A 836 -22.44 -19.81 -9.01
C GLU A 836 -21.58 -19.04 -8.01
N ILE A 837 -21.34 -17.75 -8.25
CA ILE A 837 -20.46 -16.92 -7.42
C ILE A 837 -20.95 -16.81 -5.96
N PRO A 838 -22.22 -16.48 -5.67
CA PRO A 838 -22.67 -16.32 -4.29
C PRO A 838 -22.63 -17.65 -3.52
N THR A 839 -23.03 -18.75 -4.16
CA THR A 839 -23.04 -20.09 -3.53
C THR A 839 -21.62 -20.54 -3.22
N MET A 840 -20.68 -20.39 -4.16
CA MET A 840 -19.26 -20.65 -3.94
C MET A 840 -18.69 -19.82 -2.77
N CYS A 841 -18.96 -18.51 -2.73
CA CYS A 841 -18.42 -17.65 -1.67
C CYS A 841 -18.97 -18.02 -0.29
N ASN A 842 -20.27 -18.31 -0.18
CA ASN A 842 -20.89 -18.72 1.08
C ASN A 842 -20.32 -20.07 1.57
N HIS A 843 -20.17 -21.03 0.66
CA HIS A 843 -19.53 -22.30 0.97
C HIS A 843 -18.08 -22.13 1.45
N MET A 844 -17.29 -21.22 0.84
CA MET A 844 -15.93 -20.93 1.30
C MET A 844 -15.90 -20.25 2.68
N ILE A 845 -16.87 -19.38 2.98
CA ILE A 845 -16.99 -18.74 4.30
C ILE A 845 -17.25 -19.79 5.37
N GLU A 846 -18.20 -20.71 5.14
CA GLU A 846 -18.55 -21.78 6.07
C GLU A 846 -17.40 -22.77 6.28
N LEU A 847 -16.73 -23.15 5.18
CA LEU A 847 -15.62 -24.10 5.18
C LEU A 847 -14.43 -23.60 6.01
N PHE A 848 -14.09 -22.31 5.91
CA PHE A 848 -13.01 -21.70 6.67
C PHE A 848 -13.45 -21.14 8.03
N GLY A 849 -14.73 -21.28 8.39
CA GLY A 849 -15.30 -20.81 9.67
C GLY A 849 -15.22 -19.28 9.82
N LEU A 850 -15.61 -18.56 8.78
CA LEU A 850 -15.56 -17.11 8.68
C LEU A 850 -16.95 -16.44 8.82
N ASP A 851 -18.00 -17.20 9.15
CA ASP A 851 -19.41 -16.77 9.14
C ASP A 851 -19.64 -15.50 9.97
N ILE A 852 -19.09 -15.46 11.19
CA ILE A 852 -19.22 -14.32 12.12
C ILE A 852 -18.53 -13.06 11.57
N TYR A 853 -17.58 -13.22 10.66
CA TYR A 853 -16.74 -12.15 10.13
C TYR A 853 -17.06 -11.77 8.68
N GLU A 854 -18.08 -12.36 8.08
CA GLU A 854 -18.46 -12.18 6.67
C GLU A 854 -18.50 -10.70 6.25
N THR A 855 -19.20 -9.88 7.02
CA THR A 855 -19.42 -8.45 6.76
C THR A 855 -18.36 -7.55 7.41
N ARG A 856 -17.38 -8.12 8.12
CA ARG A 856 -16.33 -7.37 8.79
C ARG A 856 -15.23 -6.99 7.79
N LYS A 857 -14.74 -5.75 7.89
CA LYS A 857 -13.59 -5.29 7.07
C LYS A 857 -12.33 -6.07 7.40
N ILE A 858 -11.53 -6.38 6.39
CA ILE A 858 -10.29 -7.15 6.52
C ILE A 858 -9.33 -6.50 7.50
N GLN A 859 -9.16 -5.17 7.44
CA GLN A 859 -8.28 -4.46 8.38
C GLN A 859 -8.59 -4.71 9.86
N ASN A 860 -9.85 -4.98 10.20
CA ASN A 860 -10.34 -5.17 11.57
C ASN A 860 -10.30 -6.65 12.03
N LEU A 861 -9.81 -7.57 11.19
CA LEU A 861 -9.63 -8.98 11.53
C LEU A 861 -8.33 -9.19 12.33
N SER A 862 -8.34 -10.20 13.20
CA SER A 862 -7.11 -10.71 13.81
C SER A 862 -6.20 -11.32 12.75
N GLY A 863 -4.89 -11.41 13.03
CA GLY A 863 -3.92 -12.01 12.10
C GLY A 863 -4.32 -13.42 11.65
N GLY A 864 -4.75 -14.27 12.58
CA GLY A 864 -5.22 -15.62 12.25
C GLY A 864 -6.47 -15.63 11.34
N ASN A 865 -7.41 -14.70 11.52
CA ASN A 865 -8.57 -14.63 10.63
C ASN A 865 -8.23 -14.05 9.25
N LYS A 866 -7.27 -13.11 9.16
CA LYS A 866 -6.72 -12.68 7.85
C LYS A 866 -6.05 -13.84 7.12
N ARG A 867 -5.33 -14.69 7.86
CA ARG A 867 -4.72 -15.92 7.33
C ARG A 867 -5.76 -16.88 6.74
N LYS A 868 -6.87 -17.10 7.45
CA LYS A 868 -7.99 -17.92 6.94
C LYS A 868 -8.58 -17.36 5.64
N VAL A 869 -8.75 -16.04 5.55
CA VAL A 869 -9.22 -15.38 4.31
C VAL A 869 -8.22 -15.58 3.18
N SER A 870 -6.92 -15.40 3.45
CA SER A 870 -5.85 -15.63 2.46
C SER A 870 -5.84 -17.07 1.94
N ALA A 871 -5.98 -18.04 2.84
CA ALA A 871 -6.12 -19.44 2.48
C ALA A 871 -7.39 -19.69 1.65
N ALA A 872 -8.55 -19.16 2.04
CA ALA A 872 -9.80 -19.30 1.29
C ALA A 872 -9.69 -18.75 -0.14
N LEU A 873 -8.99 -17.63 -0.34
CA LEU A 873 -8.72 -17.06 -1.67
C LEU A 873 -7.84 -17.97 -2.54
N ALA A 874 -6.92 -18.73 -1.94
CA ALA A 874 -6.10 -19.68 -2.68
C ALA A 874 -6.92 -20.86 -3.23
N PHE A 875 -7.98 -21.27 -2.53
CA PHE A 875 -8.85 -22.39 -2.94
C PHE A 875 -10.05 -21.99 -3.81
N ILE A 876 -10.27 -20.69 -4.02
CA ILE A 876 -11.45 -20.19 -4.74
C ILE A 876 -11.46 -20.63 -6.22
N ALA A 877 -12.64 -21.05 -6.70
CA ALA A 877 -12.82 -21.61 -8.03
C ALA A 877 -11.91 -22.81 -8.36
N ASN A 878 -11.57 -23.63 -7.36
CA ASN A 878 -10.95 -24.94 -7.56
C ASN A 878 -9.75 -24.99 -8.54
N PRO A 879 -8.65 -24.27 -8.23
CA PRO A 879 -7.50 -24.22 -9.13
C PRO A 879 -6.78 -25.57 -9.26
N SER A 880 -6.18 -25.81 -10.43
CA SER A 880 -5.39 -27.02 -10.70
C SER A 880 -4.16 -27.20 -9.78
N LEU A 881 -3.53 -26.09 -9.36
CA LEU A 881 -2.38 -26.06 -8.48
C LEU A 881 -2.59 -25.01 -7.38
N VAL A 882 -2.42 -25.40 -6.12
CA VAL A 882 -2.47 -24.49 -4.97
C VAL A 882 -1.09 -24.39 -4.33
N LEU A 883 -0.58 -23.18 -4.20
CA LEU A 883 0.69 -22.85 -3.55
C LEU A 883 0.41 -22.19 -2.20
N LEU A 884 0.86 -22.78 -1.11
CA LEU A 884 0.64 -22.29 0.26
C LEU A 884 1.98 -21.93 0.94
N ASP A 885 2.27 -20.64 1.09
CA ASP A 885 3.50 -20.19 1.74
C ASP A 885 3.29 -19.94 3.22
N GLU A 886 3.60 -20.92 4.07
CA GLU A 886 3.37 -20.93 5.53
C GLU A 886 1.91 -20.73 5.99
N PRO A 887 0.94 -21.54 5.50
CA PRO A 887 -0.49 -21.22 5.62
C PRO A 887 -1.03 -21.19 7.05
N THR A 888 -0.36 -21.82 8.02
CA THR A 888 -0.83 -21.90 9.42
C THR A 888 -0.24 -20.87 10.37
N THR A 889 0.59 -19.95 9.90
CA THR A 889 1.22 -18.95 10.78
C THR A 889 0.19 -18.03 11.43
N GLY A 890 0.25 -17.90 12.75
CA GLY A 890 -0.64 -17.03 13.52
C GLY A 890 -2.04 -17.60 13.75
N LEU A 891 -2.29 -18.86 13.38
CA LEU A 891 -3.48 -19.62 13.77
C LEU A 891 -3.27 -20.28 15.13
N ASP A 892 -4.33 -20.36 15.93
CA ASP A 892 -4.42 -21.22 17.11
C ASP A 892 -4.54 -22.69 16.72
N ALA A 893 -4.26 -23.62 17.65
CA ALA A 893 -4.20 -25.05 17.36
C ALA A 893 -5.52 -25.60 16.76
N ALA A 894 -6.68 -25.14 17.25
CA ALA A 894 -7.97 -25.56 16.71
C ALA A 894 -8.19 -25.07 15.27
N ALA A 895 -7.89 -23.80 14.97
CA ALA A 895 -7.98 -23.27 13.62
C ALA A 895 -6.95 -23.89 12.66
N LYS A 896 -5.73 -24.17 13.14
CA LYS A 896 -4.67 -24.89 12.42
C LYS A 896 -5.19 -26.26 11.96
N ARG A 897 -5.80 -27.02 12.87
CA ARG A 897 -6.36 -28.34 12.57
C ARG A 897 -7.51 -28.28 11.57
N LYS A 898 -8.43 -27.32 11.73
CA LYS A 898 -9.54 -27.08 10.79
C LYS A 898 -9.00 -26.78 9.38
N LEU A 899 -7.98 -25.92 9.26
CA LEU A 899 -7.34 -25.65 7.97
C LEU A 899 -6.68 -26.91 7.38
N TRP A 900 -6.03 -27.73 8.21
CA TRP A 900 -5.45 -29.00 7.76
C TRP A 900 -6.51 -30.01 7.26
N ASP A 901 -7.70 -30.03 7.85
CA ASP A 901 -8.82 -30.84 7.35
C ASP A 901 -9.24 -30.36 5.96
N VAL A 902 -9.33 -29.03 5.74
CA VAL A 902 -9.65 -28.45 4.43
C VAL A 902 -8.60 -28.78 3.37
N ILE A 903 -7.30 -28.64 3.69
CA ILE A 903 -6.20 -28.96 2.77
C ILE A 903 -6.23 -30.44 2.38
N ARG A 904 -6.50 -31.33 3.34
CA ARG A 904 -6.65 -32.77 3.08
C ARG A 904 -7.84 -33.06 2.18
N ALA A 905 -9.01 -32.50 2.49
CA ALA A 905 -10.20 -32.67 1.65
C ALA A 905 -9.97 -32.16 0.22
N ALA A 906 -9.25 -31.05 0.05
CA ALA A 906 -8.88 -30.54 -1.27
C ALA A 906 -7.96 -31.51 -2.03
N ARG A 907 -6.91 -32.03 -1.38
CA ARG A 907 -6.02 -33.04 -1.98
C ARG A 907 -6.79 -34.29 -2.39
N ASP A 908 -7.62 -34.82 -1.49
CA ASP A 908 -8.38 -36.05 -1.69
C ASP A 908 -9.49 -35.88 -2.75
N ALA A 909 -9.95 -34.65 -2.97
CA ALA A 909 -10.88 -34.29 -4.04
C ALA A 909 -10.23 -34.18 -5.43
N GLY A 910 -8.90 -34.03 -5.52
CA GLY A 910 -8.22 -33.95 -6.82
C GLY A 910 -7.10 -32.91 -6.92
N LEU A 911 -7.03 -31.95 -6.00
CA LEU A 911 -6.16 -30.78 -6.14
C LEU A 911 -4.70 -31.15 -5.85
N THR A 912 -3.78 -30.50 -6.56
CA THR A 912 -2.35 -30.61 -6.30
C THR A 912 -1.91 -29.42 -5.45
N ILE A 913 -1.22 -29.70 -4.35
CA ILE A 913 -0.87 -28.68 -3.36
C ILE A 913 0.64 -28.69 -3.13
N ILE A 914 1.27 -27.52 -3.18
CA ILE A 914 2.65 -27.35 -2.71
C ILE A 914 2.61 -26.39 -1.53
N LEU A 915 3.15 -26.81 -0.40
CA LEU A 915 3.23 -25.97 0.79
C LEU A 915 4.67 -25.80 1.24
N THR A 916 5.02 -24.60 1.71
CA THR A 916 6.20 -24.37 2.52
C THR A 916 5.76 -24.28 3.97
N SER A 917 6.54 -24.89 4.86
CA SER A 917 6.30 -24.72 6.29
C SER A 917 7.61 -24.65 7.06
N HIS A 918 7.50 -24.08 8.24
CA HIS A 918 8.49 -24.18 9.31
C HIS A 918 8.03 -25.14 10.42
N SER A 919 6.77 -25.58 10.40
CA SER A 919 6.23 -26.57 11.32
C SER A 919 6.40 -27.96 10.72
N MET A 920 7.25 -28.78 11.33
CA MET A 920 7.44 -30.16 10.90
C MET A 920 6.14 -30.96 11.01
N GLU A 921 5.36 -30.74 12.07
CA GLU A 921 4.03 -31.34 12.26
C GLU A 921 3.08 -31.07 11.09
N GLU A 922 3.13 -29.88 10.48
CA GLU A 922 2.31 -29.53 9.33
C GLU A 922 2.67 -30.36 8.11
N CYS A 923 3.97 -30.51 7.85
CA CYS A 923 4.44 -31.36 6.77
C CYS A 923 4.12 -32.83 7.04
N GLU A 924 4.31 -33.31 8.28
CA GLU A 924 3.96 -34.69 8.67
C GLU A 924 2.46 -34.99 8.53
N ALA A 925 1.58 -34.01 8.81
CA ALA A 925 0.14 -34.21 8.77
C ALA A 925 -0.48 -34.09 7.36
N LEU A 926 0.16 -33.35 6.44
CA LEU A 926 -0.43 -32.98 5.15
C LEU A 926 0.29 -33.53 3.93
N CYS A 927 1.62 -33.61 3.99
CA CYS A 927 2.44 -33.83 2.79
C CYS A 927 2.61 -35.32 2.52
N THR A 928 2.43 -35.71 1.27
CA THR A 928 2.72 -37.07 0.78
C THR A 928 4.20 -37.23 0.46
N LYS A 929 4.87 -36.15 0.02
CA LYS A 929 6.31 -36.11 -0.27
C LYS A 929 6.89 -34.83 0.32
N ILE A 930 8.04 -34.93 0.97
CA ILE A 930 8.71 -33.85 1.68
C ILE A 930 10.10 -33.66 1.08
N GLY A 931 10.43 -32.41 0.75
CA GLY A 931 11.75 -31.98 0.32
C GLY A 931 12.38 -31.06 1.36
N ILE A 932 13.58 -31.36 1.83
CA ILE A 932 14.32 -30.50 2.78
C ILE A 932 15.39 -29.71 2.02
N MET A 933 15.30 -28.38 2.07
CA MET A 933 16.25 -27.47 1.44
C MET A 933 17.30 -26.92 2.42
N LYS A 934 18.54 -26.78 1.96
CA LYS A 934 19.65 -26.12 2.65
C LYS A 934 20.45 -25.30 1.66
N LEU A 935 20.76 -24.04 2.01
CA LEU A 935 21.57 -23.13 1.19
C LEU A 935 21.13 -23.01 -0.29
N GLY A 936 19.82 -23.06 -0.56
CA GLY A 936 19.27 -22.95 -1.91
C GLY A 936 19.24 -24.24 -2.72
N GLN A 937 19.74 -25.35 -2.17
CA GLN A 937 19.73 -26.69 -2.78
C GLN A 937 18.78 -27.63 -2.05
N LEU A 938 18.26 -28.63 -2.76
CA LEU A 938 17.45 -29.71 -2.19
C LEU A 938 18.39 -30.80 -1.64
N MET A 939 18.36 -31.05 -0.34
CA MET A 939 19.26 -32.00 0.32
C MET A 939 18.73 -33.42 0.27
N CYS A 940 17.47 -33.59 0.65
CA CYS A 940 16.78 -34.88 0.64
C CYS A 940 15.33 -34.72 0.19
N LEU A 941 14.78 -35.82 -0.33
CA LEU A 941 13.45 -35.86 -0.95
C LEU A 941 12.84 -37.25 -0.73
N GLY A 942 11.64 -37.33 -0.17
CA GLY A 942 10.96 -38.62 0.03
C GLY A 942 9.66 -38.49 0.82
N ASN A 943 8.94 -39.60 0.96
CA ASN A 943 7.82 -39.69 1.92
C ASN A 943 8.35 -39.62 3.37
N LEU A 944 7.46 -39.42 4.34
CA LEU A 944 7.85 -39.20 5.74
C LEU A 944 8.61 -40.41 6.32
N GLN A 945 8.14 -41.63 6.07
CA GLN A 945 8.72 -42.83 6.66
C GLN A 945 10.08 -43.18 6.05
N ARG A 946 10.27 -43.00 4.74
CA ARG A 946 11.59 -43.16 4.09
C ARG A 946 12.60 -42.18 4.65
N LEU A 947 12.20 -40.93 4.90
CA LEU A 947 13.08 -39.95 5.54
C LEU A 947 13.44 -40.37 6.98
N LYS A 948 12.46 -40.87 7.77
CA LYS A 948 12.70 -41.39 9.13
C LYS A 948 13.59 -42.62 9.17
N ASN A 949 13.45 -43.53 8.22
CA ASN A 949 14.26 -44.74 8.14
C ASN A 949 15.69 -44.45 7.67
N ARG A 950 15.86 -43.49 6.74
CA ARG A 950 17.15 -43.15 6.15
C ARG A 950 18.00 -42.22 7.02
N PHE A 951 17.40 -41.18 7.58
CA PHE A 951 18.11 -40.14 8.35
C PHE A 951 17.83 -40.21 9.86
N GLY A 952 16.94 -41.10 10.29
CA GLY A 952 16.73 -41.35 11.70
C GLY A 952 17.97 -41.97 12.33
N HIS A 953 18.26 -41.57 13.56
CA HIS A 953 19.46 -42.03 14.27
C HIS A 953 19.17 -43.18 15.23
N GLY A 954 17.91 -43.58 15.38
CA GLY A 954 17.49 -44.53 16.40
C GLY A 954 16.03 -44.40 16.83
N TYR A 955 15.68 -45.10 17.90
CA TYR A 955 14.41 -44.93 18.60
C TYR A 955 14.63 -44.06 19.84
N ALA A 956 13.83 -43.01 19.98
CA ALA A 956 13.81 -42.16 21.16
C ALA A 956 12.97 -42.84 22.24
N VAL A 957 13.63 -43.22 23.33
CA VAL A 957 13.04 -43.88 24.48
C VAL A 957 13.07 -42.92 25.66
N GLN A 958 11.90 -42.65 26.22
CA GLN A 958 11.76 -41.94 27.47
C GLN A 958 11.28 -42.92 28.53
N VAL A 959 12.02 -43.01 29.64
CA VAL A 959 11.80 -43.98 30.72
C VAL A 959 11.62 -43.23 32.02
N LYS A 960 10.54 -43.48 32.75
CA LYS A 960 10.30 -42.94 34.08
C LYS A 960 10.62 -43.98 35.15
N LEU A 961 11.55 -43.63 36.01
CA LEU A 961 12.15 -44.46 37.04
C LEU A 961 11.80 -43.90 38.43
N PRO A 962 11.70 -44.76 39.46
CA PRO A 962 11.76 -44.32 40.84
C PRO A 962 13.09 -43.60 41.10
N LEU A 963 13.09 -42.46 41.82
CA LEU A 963 14.27 -41.59 42.01
C LEU A 963 15.51 -42.29 42.59
N ARG A 964 15.35 -43.48 43.18
CA ARG A 964 16.42 -44.23 43.87
C ARG A 964 17.21 -45.16 42.94
N ASP A 965 16.71 -45.47 41.74
CA ASP A 965 17.21 -46.59 40.91
C ASP A 965 17.87 -46.15 39.58
N ILE A 966 18.05 -44.85 39.35
CA ILE A 966 18.42 -44.29 38.03
C ILE A 966 19.82 -44.74 37.59
N GLU A 967 20.81 -44.70 38.47
CA GLU A 967 22.19 -45.05 38.11
C GLU A 967 22.37 -46.55 37.85
N ILE A 968 21.68 -47.39 38.62
CA ILE A 968 21.68 -48.85 38.46
C ILE A 968 21.05 -49.21 37.11
N PHE A 969 19.87 -48.62 36.82
CA PHE A 969 19.17 -48.86 35.57
C PHE A 969 19.95 -48.33 34.36
N LYS A 970 20.69 -47.22 34.50
CA LYS A 970 21.57 -46.68 33.46
C LYS A 970 22.71 -47.63 33.11
N GLN A 971 23.36 -48.24 34.10
CA GLN A 971 24.39 -49.25 33.87
C GLN A 971 23.80 -50.52 33.24
N GLU A 972 22.63 -50.97 33.70
CA GLU A 972 21.92 -52.13 33.14
C GLU A 972 21.50 -51.89 31.67
N LEU A 973 21.06 -50.68 31.32
CA LEU A 973 20.72 -50.31 29.94
C LEU A 973 21.92 -50.35 29.00
N MET A 974 23.07 -49.82 29.44
CA MET A 974 24.29 -49.85 28.63
C MET A 974 24.80 -51.28 28.40
N LEU A 975 24.54 -52.20 29.34
CA LEU A 975 24.89 -53.62 29.21
C LEU A 975 23.93 -54.39 28.31
N THR A 976 22.62 -54.10 28.39
CA THR A 976 21.57 -54.81 27.63
C THR A 976 21.43 -54.32 26.19
N LEU A 977 21.70 -53.03 25.93
CA LEU A 977 21.62 -52.42 24.61
C LEU A 977 22.95 -51.70 24.30
N PRO A 978 23.91 -52.38 23.64
CA PRO A 978 25.20 -51.78 23.34
C PRO A 978 25.04 -50.61 22.35
N GLY A 979 25.48 -49.42 22.74
CA GLY A 979 25.42 -48.21 21.90
C GLY A 979 24.28 -47.23 22.22
N VAL A 980 23.44 -47.50 23.23
CA VAL A 980 22.42 -46.53 23.68
C VAL A 980 23.07 -45.23 24.13
N GLN A 981 22.64 -44.13 23.53
CA GLN A 981 23.03 -42.78 23.91
C GLN A 981 22.03 -42.26 24.95
N ILE A 982 22.54 -41.78 26.08
CA ILE A 982 21.70 -41.16 27.10
C ILE A 982 21.80 -39.66 26.88
N ASP A 983 20.71 -39.10 26.35
CA ASP A 983 20.67 -37.71 25.92
C ASP A 983 20.51 -36.79 27.13
N GLU A 984 19.55 -37.09 28.01
CA GLU A 984 19.17 -36.21 29.14
C GLU A 984 18.60 -37.00 30.34
N GLN A 985 18.77 -36.48 31.56
CA GLN A 985 18.22 -37.04 32.81
C GLN A 985 17.61 -35.93 33.66
N HIS A 986 16.31 -36.02 33.98
CA HIS A 986 15.62 -35.03 34.80
C HIS A 986 14.50 -35.64 35.65
N ASN A 987 14.45 -35.36 36.96
CA ASN A 987 13.36 -35.73 37.88
C ASN A 987 12.87 -37.19 37.78
N GLY A 988 13.78 -38.16 37.72
CA GLY A 988 13.44 -39.58 37.59
C GLY A 988 13.05 -39.99 36.16
N ILE A 989 13.17 -39.12 35.15
CA ILE A 989 12.96 -39.45 33.75
C ILE A 989 14.32 -39.50 33.05
N LEU A 990 14.56 -40.59 32.32
CA LEU A 990 15.73 -40.83 31.50
C LEU A 990 15.32 -40.74 30.02
N PHE A 991 15.98 -39.86 29.25
CA PHE A 991 15.84 -39.78 27.80
C PHE A 991 17.03 -40.48 27.15
N CYS A 992 16.74 -41.48 26.31
CA CYS A 992 17.73 -42.31 25.66
C CYS A 992 17.42 -42.44 24.18
N THR A 993 18.44 -42.37 23.35
CA THR A 993 18.34 -42.74 21.94
C THR A 993 18.98 -44.11 21.75
N VAL A 994 18.20 -45.07 21.27
CA VAL A 994 18.68 -46.42 20.92
C VAL A 994 19.04 -46.40 19.45
N PRO A 995 20.33 -46.36 19.06
CA PRO A 995 20.68 -46.11 17.68
C PRO A 995 20.37 -47.30 16.78
N PHE A 996 20.01 -47.01 15.53
CA PHE A 996 19.85 -48.06 14.51
C PHE A 996 21.17 -48.83 14.28
N SER A 997 22.34 -48.20 14.48
CA SER A 997 23.67 -48.78 14.26
C SER A 997 24.27 -49.57 15.44
N SER A 998 23.55 -49.71 16.57
CA SER A 998 23.83 -50.80 17.53
C SER A 998 23.69 -52.19 16.88
N ILE A 999 23.15 -52.22 15.65
CA ILE A 999 23.33 -53.21 14.59
C ILE A 999 24.72 -53.01 13.94
N SER A 1000 25.81 -53.42 14.58
CA SER A 1000 27.13 -53.43 13.94
C SER A 1000 27.51 -54.83 13.43
N PRO A 1001 27.84 -54.99 12.13
CA PRO A 1001 28.34 -56.23 11.53
C PRO A 1001 29.86 -56.38 11.75
N ALA A 1002 30.28 -56.49 13.00
CA ALA A 1002 31.69 -56.68 13.33
C ALA A 1002 31.86 -57.66 14.50
N GLN A 1003 31.32 -58.88 14.33
CA GLN A 1003 31.91 -60.11 14.87
C GLN A 1003 31.25 -61.29 14.15
N ASN A 1004 32.08 -62.14 13.56
CA ASN A 1004 31.70 -63.35 12.86
C ASN A 1004 30.96 -64.31 13.81
N TYR A 1005 29.65 -64.18 13.90
CA TYR A 1005 28.74 -65.26 14.26
C TYR A 1005 27.47 -65.14 13.43
N ALA A 1006 27.23 -66.17 12.63
CA ALA A 1006 26.00 -66.36 11.89
C ALA A 1006 24.84 -66.58 12.87
N SER A 1007 24.11 -65.53 13.19
CA SER A 1007 22.68 -65.61 13.52
C SER A 1007 22.03 -64.23 13.37
N SER A 1008 20.93 -64.22 12.65
CA SER A 1008 20.01 -63.13 12.39
C SER A 1008 19.47 -62.47 13.68
N ASN A 1009 20.10 -61.42 14.19
CA ASN A 1009 19.47 -60.56 15.20
C ASN A 1009 19.99 -59.11 15.10
N SER A 1010 19.60 -58.42 14.04
CA SER A 1010 19.51 -56.96 14.08
C SER A 1010 18.49 -56.58 15.16
N LEU A 1011 18.84 -55.74 16.13
CA LEU A 1011 17.92 -55.21 17.14
C LEU A 1011 16.80 -54.39 16.46
N ARG A 1012 15.67 -55.04 16.17
CA ARG A 1012 14.47 -54.42 15.56
C ARG A 1012 13.61 -53.74 16.62
N LEU A 1013 12.74 -52.82 16.22
CA LEU A 1013 11.84 -52.06 17.11
C LEU A 1013 11.06 -52.98 18.07
N ALA A 1014 10.64 -54.15 17.59
CA ALA A 1014 9.95 -55.17 18.38
C ALA A 1014 10.73 -55.58 19.64
N HIS A 1015 12.04 -55.82 19.51
CA HIS A 1015 12.89 -56.26 20.63
C HIS A 1015 13.04 -55.17 21.71
N VAL A 1016 13.10 -53.90 21.28
CA VAL A 1016 13.16 -52.76 22.20
C VAL A 1016 11.84 -52.66 22.98
N PHE A 1017 10.70 -52.81 22.30
CA PHE A 1017 9.39 -52.84 22.96
C PHE A 1017 9.28 -53.99 23.97
N ASP A 1018 9.66 -55.20 23.59
CA ASP A 1018 9.57 -56.38 24.46
C ASP A 1018 10.47 -56.24 25.71
N LEU A 1019 11.68 -55.69 25.55
CA LEU A 1019 12.61 -55.43 26.66
C LEU A 1019 12.02 -54.46 27.69
N PHE A 1020 11.58 -53.28 27.24
CA PHE A 1020 11.03 -52.25 28.13
C PHE A 1020 9.68 -52.67 28.71
N HIS A 1021 8.89 -53.45 27.97
CA HIS A 1021 7.65 -54.02 28.47
C HIS A 1021 7.90 -55.00 29.61
N LYS A 1022 8.85 -55.94 29.43
CA LYS A 1022 9.25 -56.89 30.47
C LYS A 1022 9.75 -56.17 31.73
N LYS A 1023 10.58 -55.13 31.56
CA LYS A 1023 11.10 -54.32 32.68
C LYS A 1023 10.01 -53.52 33.42
N LYS A 1024 8.93 -53.14 32.73
CA LYS A 1024 7.75 -52.54 33.36
C LYS A 1024 6.96 -53.58 34.17
N GLU A 1025 6.82 -54.81 33.68
CA GLU A 1025 6.17 -55.90 34.43
C GLU A 1025 6.99 -56.32 35.67
N GLU A 1026 8.32 -56.27 35.58
CA GLU A 1026 9.26 -56.47 36.70
C GLU A 1026 9.24 -55.30 37.74
N LYS A 1027 8.45 -54.25 37.50
CA LYS A 1027 8.34 -53.02 38.32
C LYS A 1027 9.65 -52.22 38.48
N SER A 1028 10.66 -52.47 37.64
CA SER A 1028 11.90 -51.68 37.61
C SER A 1028 11.70 -50.28 37.02
N ILE A 1029 10.59 -50.08 36.29
CA ILE A 1029 10.25 -48.84 35.58
C ILE A 1029 8.78 -48.50 35.87
N GLU A 1030 8.45 -47.24 36.16
CA GLU A 1030 7.06 -46.78 36.35
C GLU A 1030 6.30 -46.70 35.02
N SER A 1031 6.94 -46.13 34.00
CA SER A 1031 6.40 -46.03 32.65
C SER A 1031 7.51 -45.83 31.62
N TYR A 1032 7.27 -46.26 30.39
CA TYR A 1032 8.17 -46.02 29.27
C TYR A 1032 7.38 -45.57 28.05
N SER A 1033 8.06 -44.86 27.18
CA SER A 1033 7.54 -44.37 25.90
C SER A 1033 8.63 -44.54 24.86
N ILE A 1034 8.31 -45.25 23.77
CA ILE A 1034 9.23 -45.49 22.66
C ILE A 1034 8.62 -44.81 21.43
N THR A 1035 9.40 -43.93 20.81
CA THR A 1035 9.00 -43.21 19.61
C THR A 1035 10.10 -43.29 18.56
N GLN A 1036 9.71 -43.29 17.29
CA GLN A 1036 10.67 -43.14 16.20
C GLN A 1036 11.18 -41.69 16.15
N THR A 1037 12.36 -41.47 15.57
CA THR A 1037 12.87 -40.11 15.35
C THR A 1037 11.84 -39.21 14.66
N THR A 1038 11.66 -38.01 15.19
CA THR A 1038 10.72 -37.03 14.61
C THR A 1038 11.36 -36.32 13.41
N LEU A 1039 10.53 -35.80 12.51
CA LEU A 1039 11.03 -35.03 11.36
C LEU A 1039 11.85 -33.79 11.81
N GLU A 1040 11.53 -33.22 12.97
CA GLU A 1040 12.31 -32.13 13.57
C GLU A 1040 13.72 -32.57 13.98
N GLN A 1041 13.88 -33.75 14.57
CA GLN A 1041 15.20 -34.29 14.92
C GLN A 1041 16.05 -34.54 13.67
N ILE A 1042 15.46 -35.13 12.62
CA ILE A 1042 16.10 -35.33 11.32
C ILE A 1042 16.56 -34.00 10.74
N PHE A 1043 15.68 -33.00 10.77
CA PHE A 1043 15.97 -31.67 10.25
C PHE A 1043 17.12 -30.99 11.01
N ILE A 1044 17.16 -31.09 12.33
CA ILE A 1044 18.24 -30.53 13.16
C ILE A 1044 19.56 -31.24 12.86
N HIS A 1045 19.54 -32.56 12.72
CA HIS A 1045 20.74 -33.32 12.40
C HIS A 1045 21.33 -32.89 11.04
N LEU A 1046 20.49 -32.89 9.99
CA LEU A 1046 20.89 -32.41 8.65
C LEU A 1046 21.35 -30.94 8.63
N SER A 1047 20.92 -30.15 9.62
CA SER A 1047 21.35 -28.76 9.79
C SER A 1047 22.67 -28.63 10.55
N GLY A 1048 22.95 -29.53 11.50
CA GLY A 1048 24.04 -29.43 12.48
C GLY A 1048 25.41 -29.89 12.01
N GLU A 1049 25.49 -30.83 11.05
CA GLU A 1049 26.76 -31.45 10.62
C GLU A 1049 27.83 -30.47 10.09
N ASP A 1050 27.44 -29.25 9.65
CA ASP A 1050 28.39 -28.28 9.09
C ASP A 1050 28.95 -27.25 10.11
N GLN A 1051 28.49 -27.24 11.37
CA GLN A 1051 29.01 -26.28 12.34
C GLN A 1051 30.45 -26.55 12.78
N TYR A 1052 30.96 -27.78 12.61
CA TYR A 1052 32.32 -28.16 12.99
C TYR A 1052 33.37 -27.95 11.89
N ILE A 1053 32.99 -27.67 10.64
CA ILE A 1053 33.95 -27.59 9.51
C ILE A 1053 34.55 -26.18 9.33
N ASN A 1054 34.02 -25.15 9.99
CA ASN A 1054 34.45 -23.75 9.76
C ASN A 1054 34.83 -22.94 11.01
N THR A 1055 35.06 -23.58 12.16
CA THR A 1055 35.51 -22.86 13.37
C THR A 1055 37.00 -22.53 13.40
N ASP A 1056 37.82 -23.08 12.49
CA ASP A 1056 39.26 -22.81 12.47
C ASP A 1056 39.66 -21.57 11.64
N GLU A 1057 38.75 -20.98 10.87
CA GLU A 1057 39.04 -19.76 10.10
C GLU A 1057 38.11 -18.59 10.49
N LYS A 1058 38.31 -18.05 11.71
CA LYS A 1058 38.27 -16.61 12.08
C LYS A 1058 37.97 -16.43 13.57
N LYS A 1059 39.05 -16.26 14.34
CA LYS A 1059 39.06 -15.33 15.47
C LYS A 1059 39.00 -13.89 14.97
#